data_AF-A0A7X7Z115-F1
#
_entry.id   AF-A0A7X7Z115-F1
#
_cell.length_a   1.000
_cell.length_b   1.000
_cell.length_c   1.000
_cell.angle_alpha   90.00
_cell.angle_beta   90.00
_cell.angle_gamma   90.00
#
_symmetry.space_group_name_H-M   'P 1'
#
loop_
_entity.id
_entity.type
_entity.pdbx_description
1 polymer ?
#
loop_
_entity_poly.entity_id
_entity_poly.type
_entity_poly.pdbx_seq_one_letter_code
_entity_poly.pdbx_strand_id
1 'polypeptide(L)'
;MAKKMPNHPVEIVGQLGLIGNREILLALVQSTAVALVLGDDRQSSERVASARSNVSLPLAVELRGRRGRAWTLRRDGDAAMLRVLHGGGLTALDERTRRWRPGTGETLVPVAIYLPMPRTQETVDLVGPDLPEDLAATHLHVLLARRLASDPASPWFGRLRREPGATSGLHRRVSLGMMETALRRFLRDGGGATPTEPEQLYALVLAFWRAVAATFPNEWSDDRHGLLCKGLGLQVLVRLLTGFVCETPSDQLNESYFCARLRGAIGHVDWSNDGPLARLRGRSGVAQLHEELRRLTANLRVLLVDPTFNRRRHTNATTDETRWYPPLGLLKVGRLHLDRGDVVRFVQGRDAQALRERWDRVYVPCVFTWHHDDLVRTVKSFSSTLRDGGRVVIGGVGATLLADDIEQATGVRPVGGLLTSARQLGLNDDTNVDTLVPAYDLLDPDLYAVGETIYAYTTRGCIRRCSWCAVRNIEPRFEPYVDIKPMVAALRAHLGDPPRLLVMDNNVLASPDLARIVADLEALGYGRGQATATDPPRTRVVDFNQGVDARLVNERTVGLLARLNVQPLRIAFDRLRDKQTYLRAVRLAVAHGFKDISNYLLYNFDDSPRDLYERLRLNIELNAELATNGDGEPRASIACYPMRFAPVASTENRQRDRLGKVPIRGRDWLRDPAWTPLFMANSEHMKGAAGGSIPRSASLAYRVVGHNFEEFLVNLYAPKELLRHRNRHERRVYPEEPHRPPGTGLMEEFREFILGLLRKQDRRFRAFHAAVSPNKVDAVRETLREPVDDEVRNWLELYLKR
;
A
#
# COMPACT_ATOMS: atom_id res chain seq x y z
N MET A 1 -26.90 -2.28 75.88
CA MET A 1 -26.75 -3.68 76.33
C MET A 1 -25.41 -4.21 75.87
N ALA A 2 -24.42 -4.26 76.78
CA ALA A 2 -23.13 -4.89 76.53
C ALA A 2 -23.29 -6.42 76.58
N LYS A 3 -22.98 -7.11 75.47
CA LYS A 3 -22.70 -8.55 75.51
C LYS A 3 -21.18 -8.75 75.49
N LYS A 4 -20.65 -9.19 76.64
CA LYS A 4 -19.34 -9.85 76.75
C LYS A 4 -19.26 -10.96 75.70
N MET A 5 -18.24 -10.94 74.84
CA MET A 5 -17.78 -12.15 74.15
C MET A 5 -16.59 -12.76 74.92
N PRO A 6 -16.42 -14.08 74.90
CA PRO A 6 -15.52 -14.80 75.81
C PRO A 6 -14.07 -14.78 75.32
N ASN A 7 -13.13 -14.67 76.26
CA ASN A 7 -11.73 -15.05 76.08
C ASN A 7 -11.66 -16.58 75.93
N HIS A 8 -11.64 -17.09 74.70
CA HIS A 8 -11.14 -18.43 74.43
C HIS A 8 -9.74 -18.34 73.80
N PRO A 9 -8.77 -19.18 74.22
CA PRO A 9 -7.50 -19.28 73.52
C PRO A 9 -7.77 -19.78 72.10
N VAL A 10 -7.43 -18.97 71.09
CA VAL A 10 -7.51 -19.35 69.69
C VAL A 10 -6.36 -20.30 69.40
N GLU A 11 -6.65 -21.55 69.08
CA GLU A 11 -5.64 -22.51 68.64
C GLU A 11 -5.29 -22.25 67.17
N ILE A 12 -4.05 -21.81 66.90
CA ILE A 12 -3.58 -21.46 65.56
C ILE A 12 -2.68 -22.58 65.04
N VAL A 13 -3.09 -23.23 63.95
CA VAL A 13 -2.25 -24.22 63.24
C VAL A 13 -1.53 -23.53 62.08
N GLY A 14 -0.22 -23.35 62.20
CA GLY A 14 0.65 -22.82 61.15
C GLY A 14 1.61 -23.86 60.59
N GLN A 15 2.01 -23.70 59.32
CA GLN A 15 3.04 -24.51 58.65
C GLN A 15 4.19 -23.60 58.20
N LEU A 16 5.42 -23.98 58.53
CA LEU A 16 6.64 -23.34 58.01
C LEU A 16 6.84 -23.77 56.56
N GLY A 17 6.99 -22.79 55.67
CA GLY A 17 7.26 -23.02 54.25
C GLY A 17 8.51 -22.26 53.80
N LEU A 18 9.29 -22.86 52.91
CA LEU A 18 10.42 -22.22 52.26
C LEU A 18 9.96 -21.52 50.98
N ILE A 19 10.27 -20.23 50.85
CA ILE A 19 10.17 -19.48 49.58
C ILE A 19 11.58 -18.95 49.30
N GLY A 20 12.31 -19.62 48.39
CA GLY A 20 13.74 -19.40 48.20
C GLY A 20 14.59 -19.91 49.37
N ASN A 21 15.74 -19.25 49.65
CA ASN A 21 16.68 -19.61 50.73
C ASN A 21 16.34 -19.02 52.12
N ARG A 22 15.09 -18.57 52.36
CA ARG A 22 14.66 -17.98 53.64
C ARG A 22 13.43 -18.72 54.21
N GLU A 23 13.44 -18.99 55.52
CA GLU A 23 12.32 -19.60 56.24
C GLU A 23 11.22 -18.56 56.52
N ILE A 24 9.98 -18.84 56.14
CA ILE A 24 8.81 -17.97 56.38
C ILE A 24 7.78 -18.75 57.19
N LEU A 25 7.29 -18.14 58.28
CA LEU A 25 6.27 -18.71 59.16
C LEU A 25 4.91 -18.08 58.83
N LEU A 26 3.99 -18.88 58.31
CA LEU A 26 2.62 -18.47 57.99
C LEU A 26 1.67 -18.94 59.10
N ALA A 27 1.00 -17.98 59.75
CA ALA A 27 -0.01 -18.23 60.79
C ALA A 27 -1.36 -17.63 60.39
N LEU A 28 -2.44 -18.38 60.64
CA LEU A 28 -3.82 -17.99 60.35
C LEU A 28 -4.52 -17.59 61.65
N VAL A 29 -4.89 -16.32 61.80
CA VAL A 29 -5.65 -15.83 62.97
C VAL A 29 -6.97 -15.28 62.49
N GLN A 30 -8.08 -15.85 62.99
CA GLN A 30 -9.46 -15.38 62.78
C GLN A 30 -9.68 -14.72 61.40
N SER A 31 -9.58 -15.52 60.35
CA SER A 31 -9.87 -15.16 58.95
C SER A 31 -8.95 -14.11 58.27
N THR A 32 -7.81 -13.73 58.87
CA THR A 32 -6.79 -12.87 58.22
C THR A 32 -5.46 -13.63 58.13
N ALA A 33 -4.89 -13.72 56.93
CA ALA A 33 -3.57 -14.32 56.73
C ALA A 33 -2.49 -13.30 57.11
N VAL A 34 -1.61 -13.61 58.06
CA VAL A 34 -0.50 -12.73 58.45
C VAL A 34 0.79 -13.35 57.94
N ALA A 35 1.57 -12.58 57.17
CA ALA A 35 2.90 -12.99 56.72
C ALA A 35 3.96 -12.31 57.61
N LEU A 36 4.80 -13.10 58.26
CA LEU A 36 5.93 -12.61 59.06
C LEU A 36 7.22 -12.86 58.26
N VAL A 37 7.94 -11.78 57.94
CA VAL A 37 9.25 -11.85 57.27
C VAL A 37 10.34 -11.58 58.30
N LEU A 38 11.24 -12.55 58.50
CA LEU A 38 12.42 -12.42 59.34
C LEU A 38 13.50 -11.66 58.55
N GLY A 39 13.88 -10.47 59.01
CA GLY A 39 14.94 -9.65 58.43
C GLY A 39 16.23 -9.78 59.24
N ASP A 40 17.37 -9.94 58.57
CA ASP A 40 18.65 -10.37 59.16
C ASP A 40 19.71 -9.25 59.22
N ASP A 41 19.32 -7.96 59.15
CA ASP A 41 20.31 -6.86 59.19
C ASP A 41 19.76 -5.52 59.70
N ARG A 42 20.55 -4.85 60.56
CA ARG A 42 20.23 -3.61 61.30
C ARG A 42 19.96 -2.39 60.41
N GLN A 43 20.47 -2.37 59.17
CA GLN A 43 20.18 -1.29 58.20
C GLN A 43 18.79 -1.40 57.54
N SER A 44 18.18 -2.59 57.58
CA SER A 44 16.83 -2.82 56.99
C SER A 44 15.72 -2.26 57.89
N SER A 45 15.97 -2.18 59.20
CA SER A 45 15.01 -1.71 60.20
C SER A 45 14.79 -0.20 60.20
N GLU A 46 15.80 0.61 59.85
CA GLU A 46 15.65 2.07 59.83
C GLU A 46 14.83 2.58 58.65
N ARG A 47 14.83 1.87 57.51
CA ARG A 47 14.02 2.25 56.33
C ARG A 47 12.54 1.90 56.45
N VAL A 48 12.16 0.96 57.31
CA VAL A 48 10.77 0.53 57.48
C VAL A 48 10.02 1.38 58.51
N ALA A 49 10.73 2.02 59.45
CA ALA A 49 10.13 2.84 60.52
C ALA A 49 9.50 4.17 60.06
N SER A 50 9.73 4.60 58.81
CA SER A 50 9.19 5.87 58.30
C SER A 50 7.77 5.77 57.72
N ALA A 51 7.24 4.56 57.51
CA ALA A 51 5.86 4.36 57.06
C ALA A 51 4.88 4.36 58.24
N ARG A 52 4.57 5.54 58.77
CA ARG A 52 3.55 5.71 59.82
C ARG A 52 2.16 5.39 59.26
N SER A 53 1.63 4.21 59.58
CA SER A 53 0.19 3.97 59.58
C SER A 53 -0.26 3.65 61.00
N ASN A 54 -1.18 4.46 61.54
CA ASN A 54 -1.76 4.28 62.86
C ASN A 54 -2.64 3.03 62.86
N VAL A 55 -2.08 1.87 63.21
CA VAL A 55 -2.86 0.67 63.55
C VAL A 55 -2.50 0.23 64.96
N SER A 56 -3.48 0.26 65.86
CA SER A 56 -3.35 -0.27 67.21
C SER A 56 -3.44 -1.80 67.18
N LEU A 57 -2.36 -2.49 67.55
CA LEU A 57 -2.36 -3.93 67.81
C LEU A 57 -2.70 -4.20 69.29
N PRO A 58 -3.59 -5.14 69.61
CA PRO A 58 -3.89 -5.51 71.00
C PRO A 58 -2.70 -6.26 71.65
N LEU A 59 -2.59 -6.08 72.97
CA LEU A 59 -1.52 -6.59 73.85
C LEU A 59 -1.41 -8.14 73.80
N ALA A 60 -0.31 -8.63 73.21
CA ALA A 60 0.22 -10.00 73.27
C ALA A 60 -0.64 -11.15 72.67
N VAL A 61 -0.03 -11.94 71.76
CA VAL A 61 -0.61 -13.16 71.18
C VAL A 61 0.35 -14.34 71.41
N GLU A 62 -0.16 -15.43 71.99
CA GLU A 62 0.57 -16.71 72.14
C GLU A 62 0.37 -17.59 70.90
N LEU A 63 1.45 -18.14 70.36
CA LEU A 63 1.43 -19.07 69.22
C LEU A 63 2.09 -20.40 69.65
N ARG A 64 1.37 -21.52 69.52
CA ARG A 64 1.90 -22.86 69.82
C ARG A 64 2.17 -23.63 68.52
N GLY A 65 3.40 -24.11 68.33
CA GLY A 65 3.78 -24.92 67.16
C GLY A 65 3.71 -26.44 67.43
N ARG A 66 3.59 -27.24 66.35
CA ARG A 66 3.44 -28.72 66.36
C ARG A 66 4.60 -29.53 66.98
N ARG A 67 5.64 -28.91 67.55
CA ARG A 67 6.80 -29.60 68.16
C ARG A 67 7.21 -29.03 69.54
N GLY A 68 6.24 -28.63 70.36
CA GLY A 68 6.52 -28.22 71.75
C GLY A 68 7.30 -26.91 71.90
N ARG A 69 7.36 -26.08 70.84
CA ARG A 69 7.93 -24.72 70.90
C ARG A 69 6.81 -23.71 71.10
N ALA A 70 6.96 -22.87 72.12
CA ALA A 70 6.06 -21.76 72.41
C ALA A 70 6.67 -20.45 71.90
N TRP A 71 5.85 -19.64 71.24
CA TRP A 71 6.23 -18.34 70.71
C TRP A 71 5.30 -17.29 71.29
N THR A 72 5.84 -16.13 71.63
CA THR A 72 5.02 -15.01 72.12
C THR A 72 5.40 -13.75 71.37
N LEU A 73 4.43 -13.16 70.67
CA LEU A 73 4.59 -11.87 70.00
C LEU A 73 4.23 -10.75 70.98
N ARG A 74 5.16 -9.84 71.25
CA ARG A 74 4.93 -8.68 72.12
C ARG A 74 5.34 -7.38 71.44
N ARG A 75 4.66 -6.30 71.81
CA ARG A 75 5.06 -4.93 71.47
C ARG A 75 6.05 -4.45 72.54
N ASP A 76 7.21 -3.98 72.12
CA ASP A 76 8.22 -3.38 73.00
C ASP A 76 8.61 -2.02 72.41
N GLY A 77 8.06 -0.94 72.97
CA GLY A 77 8.11 0.40 72.37
C GLY A 77 7.40 0.49 71.00
N ASP A 78 8.14 0.98 70.00
CA ASP A 78 7.68 1.16 68.61
C ASP A 78 7.97 -0.05 67.71
N ALA A 79 8.56 -1.12 68.24
CA ALA A 79 8.90 -2.33 67.49
C ALA A 79 8.06 -3.55 67.91
N ALA A 80 7.81 -4.46 66.97
CA ALA A 80 7.25 -5.78 67.24
C ALA A 80 8.38 -6.82 67.38
N MET A 81 8.40 -7.53 68.51
CA MET A 81 9.43 -8.50 68.83
C MET A 81 8.84 -9.90 68.99
N LEU A 82 9.46 -10.90 68.36
CA LEU A 82 9.11 -12.31 68.54
C LEU A 82 10.01 -12.91 69.62
N ARG A 83 9.41 -13.41 70.69
CA ARG A 83 10.12 -14.16 71.72
C ARG A 83 10.02 -15.66 71.40
N VAL A 84 11.17 -16.31 71.28
CA VAL A 84 11.26 -17.75 70.98
C VAL A 84 11.76 -18.48 72.23
N LEU A 85 10.93 -19.36 72.80
CA LEU A 85 11.33 -20.26 73.88
C LEU A 85 11.72 -21.60 73.28
N HIS A 86 13.03 -21.88 73.26
CA HIS A 86 13.56 -23.12 72.71
C HIS A 86 13.46 -24.26 73.74
N GLY A 87 12.41 -25.06 73.64
CA GLY A 87 12.42 -26.43 74.16
C GLY A 87 13.31 -27.29 73.27
N GLY A 88 14.61 -27.35 73.58
CA GLY A 88 15.60 -28.17 72.88
C GLY A 88 15.84 -27.79 71.41
N GLY A 89 16.78 -26.88 71.15
CA GLY A 89 17.48 -26.79 69.86
C GLY A 89 17.53 -25.40 69.19
N LEU A 90 18.79 -25.01 68.91
CA LEU A 90 19.37 -23.94 68.08
C LEU A 90 19.32 -22.50 68.65
N THR A 91 20.47 -21.96 69.11
CA THR A 91 20.57 -20.68 69.85
C THR A 91 21.55 -19.64 69.29
N ALA A 92 22.35 -19.94 68.25
CA ALA A 92 23.19 -18.93 67.59
C ALA A 92 23.55 -19.32 66.15
N LEU A 93 23.55 -18.34 65.24
CA LEU A 93 23.98 -18.48 63.85
C LEU A 93 25.50 -18.25 63.75
N ASP A 94 26.24 -19.21 63.20
CA ASP A 94 27.67 -19.05 62.92
C ASP A 94 27.84 -18.16 61.68
N GLU A 95 28.32 -16.92 61.86
CA GLU A 95 28.38 -15.90 60.81
C GLU A 95 29.28 -16.27 59.62
N ARG A 96 30.22 -17.21 59.82
CA ARG A 96 31.17 -17.61 58.77
C ARG A 96 30.64 -18.77 57.92
N THR A 97 29.80 -19.63 58.49
CA THR A 97 29.27 -20.84 57.82
C THR A 97 27.77 -20.80 57.55
N ARG A 98 27.07 -19.78 58.08
CA ARG A 98 25.61 -19.58 57.99
C ARG A 98 24.78 -20.80 58.41
N ARG A 99 25.19 -21.49 59.48
CA ARG A 99 24.44 -22.60 60.10
C ARG A 99 24.23 -22.35 61.60
N TRP A 100 23.07 -22.77 62.10
CA TRP A 100 22.70 -22.64 63.51
C TRP A 100 23.34 -23.74 64.38
N ARG A 101 23.80 -23.39 65.60
CA ARG A 101 24.33 -24.36 66.60
C ARG A 101 23.34 -24.66 67.73
N PRO A 102 23.24 -25.91 68.25
CA PRO A 102 22.29 -26.27 69.30
C PRO A 102 22.66 -25.69 70.68
N GLY A 103 21.68 -25.14 71.40
CA GLY A 103 21.80 -24.75 72.80
C GLY A 103 20.43 -24.41 73.41
N THR A 104 20.40 -24.07 74.70
CA THR A 104 19.21 -23.65 75.46
C THR A 104 19.36 -22.19 75.88
N GLY A 105 18.46 -21.31 75.41
CA GLY A 105 18.49 -19.88 75.70
C GLY A 105 17.32 -19.15 75.05
N GLU A 106 17.07 -17.92 75.52
CA GLU A 106 16.05 -17.02 74.98
C GLU A 106 16.65 -16.14 73.88
N THR A 107 15.94 -15.97 72.76
CA THR A 107 16.36 -15.04 71.69
C THR A 107 15.19 -14.14 71.31
N LEU A 108 15.48 -12.84 71.21
CA LEU A 108 14.56 -11.80 70.78
C LEU A 108 14.91 -11.43 69.34
N VAL A 109 13.95 -11.61 68.43
CA VAL A 109 14.14 -11.29 67.00
C VAL A 109 13.18 -10.17 66.60
N PRO A 110 13.68 -9.07 66.00
CA PRO A 110 12.82 -8.02 65.48
C PRO A 110 12.08 -8.51 64.24
N VAL A 111 10.78 -8.23 64.15
CA VAL A 111 9.95 -8.65 63.01
C VAL A 111 9.12 -7.49 62.49
N ALA A 112 9.05 -7.35 61.17
CA ALA A 112 8.09 -6.48 60.53
C ALA A 112 6.74 -7.22 60.39
N ILE A 113 5.67 -6.64 60.92
CA ILE A 113 4.31 -7.18 60.79
C ILE A 113 3.66 -6.55 59.56
N TYR A 114 3.34 -7.36 58.56
CA TYR A 114 2.47 -6.96 57.45
C TYR A 114 1.06 -7.48 57.70
N LEU A 115 0.11 -6.56 57.94
CA LEU A 115 -1.32 -6.86 57.96
C LEU A 115 -1.88 -6.63 56.55
N PRO A 116 -2.35 -7.66 55.82
CA PRO A 116 -3.18 -7.42 54.66
C PRO A 116 -4.57 -6.95 55.14
N MET A 117 -5.00 -5.80 54.62
CA MET A 117 -6.33 -5.24 54.90
C MET A 117 -7.45 -6.22 54.48
N PRO A 118 -8.58 -6.24 55.22
CA PRO A 118 -9.67 -7.17 54.95
C PRO A 118 -10.34 -6.86 53.61
N ARG A 119 -10.76 -7.93 52.92
CA ARG A 119 -11.57 -7.85 51.70
C ARG A 119 -12.97 -7.32 52.02
N THR A 120 -13.18 -6.02 51.89
CA THR A 120 -14.51 -5.43 51.68
C THR A 120 -14.46 -4.37 50.57
N GLN A 121 -15.63 -4.15 49.96
CA GLN A 121 -15.84 -3.49 48.67
C GLN A 121 -15.49 -1.98 48.61
N GLU A 122 -14.95 -1.39 49.68
CA GLU A 122 -14.77 0.07 49.84
C GLU A 122 -13.31 0.56 49.76
N THR A 123 -12.33 -0.28 49.43
CA THR A 123 -10.90 0.12 49.36
C THR A 123 -10.48 0.78 48.03
N VAL A 124 -11.43 1.28 47.23
CA VAL A 124 -11.18 1.74 45.86
C VAL A 124 -10.59 3.17 45.81
N ASP A 125 -10.67 3.95 46.89
CA ASP A 125 -10.26 5.36 46.87
C ASP A 125 -8.85 5.67 47.42
N LEU A 126 -8.02 4.66 47.72
CA LEU A 126 -6.69 4.86 48.35
C LEU A 126 -5.48 4.38 47.52
N VAL A 127 -5.66 4.03 46.24
CA VAL A 127 -4.51 3.71 45.36
C VAL A 127 -3.93 5.01 44.78
N GLY A 128 -3.14 5.70 45.61
CA GLY A 128 -2.31 6.84 45.18
C GLY A 128 -1.02 6.39 44.48
N PRO A 129 -0.31 7.34 43.81
CA PRO A 129 0.81 7.06 42.89
C PRO A 129 2.12 6.52 43.52
N ASP A 130 2.20 6.35 44.84
CA ASP A 130 3.44 6.01 45.55
C ASP A 130 3.51 4.52 45.97
N LEU A 131 3.40 3.60 45.01
CA LEU A 131 3.71 2.18 45.24
C LEU A 131 5.21 1.93 44.95
N PRO A 132 5.96 1.26 45.83
CA PRO A 132 7.33 0.82 45.53
C PRO A 132 7.36 -0.02 44.24
N GLU A 133 8.31 0.23 43.34
CA GLU A 133 8.42 -0.40 42.00
C GLU A 133 8.28 -1.93 42.03
N ASP A 134 8.76 -2.58 43.08
CA ASP A 134 8.74 -4.04 43.25
C ASP A 134 7.33 -4.61 43.54
N LEU A 135 6.44 -3.83 44.17
CA LEU A 135 5.06 -4.24 44.49
C LEU A 135 4.07 -3.90 43.36
N ALA A 136 4.30 -2.83 42.60
CA ALA A 136 3.47 -2.45 41.45
C ALA A 136 3.45 -3.54 40.36
N ALA A 137 4.61 -4.13 40.07
CA ALA A 137 4.74 -5.26 39.15
C ALA A 137 3.96 -6.51 39.60
N THR A 138 3.72 -6.68 40.91
CA THR A 138 3.14 -7.89 41.50
C THR A 138 1.60 -7.94 41.41
N HIS A 139 0.93 -6.83 41.07
CA HIS A 139 -0.54 -6.75 41.01
C HIS A 139 -1.13 -6.12 39.74
N LEU A 140 -0.30 -5.72 38.77
CA LEU A 140 -0.73 -5.03 37.54
C LEU A 140 -1.75 -5.85 36.73
N HIS A 141 -1.62 -7.17 36.66
CA HIS A 141 -2.60 -8.05 36.00
C HIS A 141 -4.00 -8.01 36.65
N VAL A 142 -4.10 -7.72 37.95
CA VAL A 142 -5.39 -7.56 38.65
C VAL A 142 -6.05 -6.25 38.26
N LEU A 143 -5.27 -5.17 38.21
CA LEU A 143 -5.75 -3.84 37.79
C LEU A 143 -6.28 -3.88 36.36
N LEU A 144 -5.50 -4.44 35.43
CA LEU A 144 -5.90 -4.59 34.02
C LEU A 144 -7.19 -5.42 33.88
N ALA A 145 -7.29 -6.58 34.55
CA ALA A 145 -8.47 -7.44 34.45
C ALA A 145 -9.74 -6.76 34.99
N ARG A 146 -9.64 -6.05 36.12
CA ARG A 146 -10.76 -5.29 36.68
C ARG A 146 -11.17 -4.13 35.80
N ARG A 147 -10.21 -3.42 35.22
CA ARG A 147 -10.49 -2.32 34.30
C ARG A 147 -11.13 -2.81 33.00
N LEU A 148 -10.66 -3.90 32.41
CA LEU A 148 -11.35 -4.57 31.29
C LEU A 148 -12.80 -4.97 31.64
N ALA A 149 -13.09 -5.31 32.89
CA ALA A 149 -14.43 -5.69 33.34
C ALA A 149 -15.39 -4.50 33.57
N SER A 150 -14.85 -3.31 33.85
CA SER A 150 -15.58 -2.15 34.38
C SER A 150 -15.55 -0.92 33.48
N ASP A 151 -14.59 -0.83 32.55
CA ASP A 151 -14.54 0.23 31.54
C ASP A 151 -15.60 -0.02 30.46
N PRO A 152 -16.58 0.87 30.25
CA PRO A 152 -17.60 0.74 29.19
C PRO A 152 -17.01 0.62 27.78
N ALA A 153 -15.80 1.12 27.58
CA ALA A 153 -15.10 1.12 26.30
C ALA A 153 -14.40 -0.23 26.02
N SER A 154 -14.37 -1.14 27.00
CA SER A 154 -13.85 -2.50 26.87
C SER A 154 -14.90 -3.46 26.31
N PRO A 155 -14.58 -4.30 25.32
CA PRO A 155 -15.47 -5.36 24.85
C PRO A 155 -15.84 -6.40 25.92
N TRP A 156 -15.10 -6.44 27.04
CA TRP A 156 -15.37 -7.30 28.19
C TRP A 156 -16.28 -6.67 29.25
N PHE A 157 -16.72 -5.42 29.06
CA PHE A 157 -17.58 -4.70 29.99
C PHE A 157 -18.85 -5.51 30.30
N GLY A 158 -19.07 -5.82 31.59
CA GLY A 158 -20.22 -6.60 32.04
C GLY A 158 -20.26 -8.07 31.63
N ARG A 159 -19.24 -8.60 30.93
CA ARG A 159 -19.22 -9.98 30.41
C ARG A 159 -18.46 -10.98 31.28
N LEU A 160 -17.56 -10.52 32.15
CA LEU A 160 -16.73 -11.39 32.98
C LEU A 160 -17.49 -11.92 34.22
N ARG A 161 -17.48 -13.23 34.43
CA ARG A 161 -18.11 -13.86 35.61
C ARG A 161 -17.37 -13.48 36.90
N ARG A 162 -18.10 -12.99 37.91
CA ARG A 162 -17.57 -12.50 39.21
C ARG A 162 -17.53 -13.53 40.35
N GLU A 163 -17.86 -14.80 40.09
CA GLU A 163 -18.01 -15.81 41.14
C GLU A 163 -16.68 -16.23 41.80
N PRO A 164 -16.56 -16.18 43.14
CA PRO A 164 -15.49 -16.81 43.89
C PRO A 164 -15.60 -18.35 43.79
N GLY A 165 -14.53 -19.04 43.37
CA GLY A 165 -14.49 -20.51 43.33
C GLY A 165 -14.90 -21.16 41.99
N ALA A 166 -15.11 -20.37 40.94
CA ALA A 166 -15.39 -20.87 39.59
C ALA A 166 -14.27 -21.78 39.06
N THR A 167 -14.55 -23.07 38.89
CA THR A 167 -13.61 -24.06 38.34
C THR A 167 -13.16 -23.68 36.92
N SER A 168 -11.83 -23.63 36.71
CA SER A 168 -11.18 -23.34 35.43
C SER A 168 -11.52 -24.39 34.36
N GLY A 169 -11.81 -23.96 33.13
CA GLY A 169 -12.04 -24.88 32.01
C GLY A 169 -11.99 -24.20 30.66
N LEU A 170 -11.42 -24.87 29.65
CA LEU A 170 -11.22 -24.32 28.30
C LEU A 170 -12.53 -24.00 27.57
N HIS A 171 -13.61 -24.74 27.86
CA HIS A 171 -14.93 -24.56 27.24
C HIS A 171 -15.91 -23.77 28.12
N ARG A 172 -15.43 -23.12 29.18
CA ARG A 172 -16.25 -22.27 30.06
C ARG A 172 -16.07 -20.80 29.69
N ARG A 173 -17.12 -20.00 29.89
CA ARG A 173 -17.07 -18.53 29.77
C ARG A 173 -15.98 -17.96 30.67
N VAL A 174 -15.31 -16.93 30.20
CA VAL A 174 -14.20 -16.30 30.92
C VAL A 174 -14.70 -15.67 32.23
N SER A 175 -14.07 -16.04 33.35
CA SER A 175 -14.24 -15.37 34.64
C SER A 175 -13.17 -14.31 34.86
N LEU A 176 -13.39 -13.41 35.82
CA LEU A 176 -12.39 -12.40 36.20
C LEU A 176 -11.04 -13.06 36.58
N GLY A 177 -11.08 -14.15 37.36
CA GLY A 177 -9.85 -14.87 37.76
C GLY A 177 -9.12 -15.54 36.59
N MET A 178 -9.84 -15.98 35.54
CA MET A 178 -9.21 -16.50 34.32
C MET A 178 -8.48 -15.39 33.55
N MET A 179 -9.11 -14.21 33.44
CA MET A 179 -8.48 -13.02 32.83
C MET A 179 -7.23 -12.59 33.61
N GLU A 180 -7.32 -12.50 34.95
CA GLU A 180 -6.17 -12.19 35.81
C GLU A 180 -5.00 -13.17 35.61
N THR A 181 -5.31 -14.47 35.52
CA THR A 181 -4.29 -15.50 35.29
C THR A 181 -3.65 -15.38 33.91
N ALA A 182 -4.44 -15.10 32.87
CA ALA A 182 -3.95 -14.92 31.52
C ALA A 182 -3.07 -13.67 31.41
N LEU A 183 -3.50 -12.53 31.99
CA LEU A 183 -2.74 -11.29 31.99
C LEU A 183 -1.46 -11.39 32.82
N ARG A 184 -1.47 -12.08 33.96
CA ARG A 184 -0.24 -12.35 34.72
C ARG A 184 0.80 -13.07 33.87
N ARG A 185 0.35 -14.03 33.07
CA ARG A 185 1.21 -14.74 32.13
C ARG A 185 1.71 -13.83 31.01
N PHE A 186 0.85 -12.98 30.45
CA PHE A 186 1.23 -11.99 29.44
C PHE A 186 2.34 -11.06 29.94
N LEU A 187 2.23 -10.51 31.16
CA LEU A 187 3.25 -9.63 31.73
C LEU A 187 4.57 -10.35 31.97
N ARG A 188 4.50 -11.57 32.52
CA ARG A 188 5.69 -12.38 32.75
C ARG A 188 6.39 -12.77 31.44
N ASP A 189 5.63 -13.26 30.47
CA ASP A 189 6.16 -13.80 29.22
C ASP A 189 6.56 -12.66 28.24
N GLY A 190 5.93 -11.48 28.34
CA GLY A 190 6.28 -10.28 27.56
C GLY A 190 7.47 -9.50 28.14
N GLY A 191 7.72 -9.60 29.45
CA GLY A 191 8.90 -9.02 30.11
C GLY A 191 9.13 -7.55 29.74
N GLY A 192 10.38 -7.21 29.41
CA GLY A 192 10.78 -5.84 29.06
C GLY A 192 10.20 -5.29 27.75
N ALA A 193 9.50 -6.11 26.95
CA ALA A 193 8.80 -5.63 25.76
C ALA A 193 7.43 -4.99 26.08
N THR A 194 6.87 -5.29 27.25
CA THR A 194 5.60 -4.67 27.68
C THR A 194 5.83 -3.24 28.20
N PRO A 195 4.91 -2.29 27.92
CA PRO A 195 4.98 -0.97 28.54
C PRO A 195 5.03 -1.07 30.06
N THR A 196 5.95 -0.31 30.68
CA THR A 196 6.08 -0.22 32.13
C THR A 196 4.99 0.65 32.76
N GLU A 197 4.48 1.63 32.00
CA GLU A 197 3.42 2.54 32.43
C GLU A 197 2.03 1.86 32.41
N PRO A 198 1.30 1.83 33.55
CA PRO A 198 0.01 1.14 33.67
C PRO A 198 -1.05 1.60 32.65
N GLU A 199 -1.11 2.90 32.35
CA GLU A 199 -2.08 3.46 31.41
C GLU A 199 -1.79 3.05 29.97
N GLN A 200 -0.51 3.09 29.56
CA GLN A 200 -0.09 2.65 28.22
C GLN A 200 -0.33 1.15 28.03
N LEU A 201 -0.02 0.37 29.07
CA LEU A 201 -0.26 -1.06 29.08
C LEU A 201 -1.76 -1.40 29.00
N TYR A 202 -2.61 -0.66 29.73
CA TYR A 202 -4.05 -0.83 29.62
C TYR A 202 -4.56 -0.45 28.24
N ALA A 203 -4.12 0.68 27.68
CA ALA A 203 -4.49 1.11 26.33
C ALA A 203 -4.13 0.06 25.28
N LEU A 204 -2.94 -0.55 25.38
CA LEU A 204 -2.50 -1.63 24.50
C LEU A 204 -3.39 -2.89 24.61
N VAL A 205 -3.67 -3.34 25.84
CA VAL A 205 -4.53 -4.52 26.07
C VAL A 205 -5.97 -4.25 25.63
N LEU A 206 -6.47 -3.04 25.87
CA LEU A 206 -7.79 -2.61 25.43
C LEU A 206 -7.90 -2.59 23.89
N ALA A 207 -6.90 -2.00 23.22
CA ALA A 207 -6.81 -1.96 21.76
C ALA A 207 -6.81 -3.36 21.15
N PHE A 208 -6.06 -4.30 21.75
CA PHE A 208 -6.06 -5.69 21.31
C PHE A 208 -7.45 -6.33 21.40
N TRP A 209 -8.14 -6.19 22.53
CA TRP A 209 -9.47 -6.79 22.69
C TRP A 209 -10.53 -6.15 21.80
N ARG A 210 -10.47 -4.83 21.58
CA ARG A 210 -11.32 -4.15 20.59
C ARG A 210 -11.09 -4.71 19.20
N ALA A 211 -9.83 -4.89 18.82
CA ALA A 211 -9.49 -5.48 17.54
C ALA A 211 -10.01 -6.92 17.39
N VAL A 212 -9.90 -7.75 18.42
CA VAL A 212 -10.48 -9.11 18.41
C VAL A 212 -12.00 -9.05 18.20
N ALA A 213 -12.71 -8.23 18.98
CA ALA A 213 -14.16 -8.09 18.87
C ALA A 213 -14.61 -7.55 17.50
N ALA A 214 -13.86 -6.61 16.93
CA ALA A 214 -14.11 -6.05 15.60
C ALA A 214 -13.81 -7.05 14.47
N THR A 215 -12.79 -7.90 14.64
CA THR A 215 -12.37 -8.89 13.62
C THR A 215 -13.30 -10.10 13.57
N PHE A 216 -13.83 -10.52 14.74
CA PHE A 216 -14.68 -11.69 14.89
C PHE A 216 -16.05 -11.34 15.53
N PRO A 217 -16.85 -10.44 14.92
CA PRO A 217 -18.04 -9.90 15.57
C PRO A 217 -19.10 -10.97 15.86
N ASN A 218 -19.26 -11.94 14.95
CA ASN A 218 -20.23 -13.03 15.10
C ASN A 218 -19.81 -13.96 16.23
N GLU A 219 -18.56 -14.42 16.21
CA GLU A 219 -17.97 -15.34 17.17
C GLU A 219 -17.81 -14.69 18.56
N TRP A 220 -17.60 -13.38 18.62
CA TRP A 220 -17.56 -12.61 19.86
C TRP A 220 -18.94 -12.45 20.50
N SER A 221 -20.00 -12.42 19.69
CA SER A 221 -21.37 -12.29 20.19
C SER A 221 -21.99 -13.62 20.67
N ASP A 222 -21.46 -14.76 20.24
CA ASP A 222 -21.99 -16.08 20.56
C ASP A 222 -21.39 -16.70 21.84
N ASP A 223 -21.89 -16.23 22.98
CA ASP A 223 -21.47 -16.75 24.30
C ASP A 223 -21.95 -18.18 24.61
N ARG A 224 -22.81 -18.78 23.76
CA ARG A 224 -23.35 -20.13 23.97
C ARG A 224 -22.55 -21.15 23.15
N HIS A 225 -22.46 -20.95 21.84
CA HIS A 225 -21.88 -21.91 20.90
C HIS A 225 -20.47 -21.54 20.43
N GLY A 226 -19.93 -20.38 20.81
CA GLY A 226 -18.55 -19.97 20.48
C GLY A 226 -17.50 -20.27 21.57
N LEU A 227 -16.27 -20.58 21.14
CA LEU A 227 -15.07 -20.84 21.94
C LEU A 227 -14.17 -19.60 22.10
N LEU A 228 -14.40 -18.54 21.31
CA LEU A 228 -13.61 -17.31 21.30
C LEU A 228 -13.62 -16.60 22.68
N CYS A 229 -14.81 -16.39 23.26
CA CYS A 229 -15.00 -15.76 24.56
C CYS A 229 -14.96 -16.76 25.74
N LYS A 230 -14.35 -17.94 25.53
CA LYS A 230 -14.17 -18.99 26.54
C LYS A 230 -12.69 -19.13 26.92
N GLY A 231 -12.41 -19.99 27.89
CA GLY A 231 -11.04 -20.22 28.39
C GLY A 231 -10.01 -20.57 27.31
N LEU A 232 -10.42 -21.31 26.28
CA LEU A 232 -9.57 -21.64 25.13
C LEU A 232 -9.18 -20.37 24.35
N GLY A 233 -10.16 -19.60 23.89
CA GLY A 233 -9.92 -18.37 23.15
C GLY A 233 -9.13 -17.34 23.96
N LEU A 234 -9.46 -17.15 25.24
CA LEU A 234 -8.68 -16.28 26.14
C LEU A 234 -7.19 -16.68 26.18
N GLN A 235 -6.91 -17.95 26.45
CA GLN A 235 -5.53 -18.40 26.61
C GLN A 235 -4.74 -18.28 25.32
N VAL A 236 -5.36 -18.57 24.17
CA VAL A 236 -4.67 -18.48 22.88
C VAL A 236 -4.46 -17.03 22.46
N LEU A 237 -5.49 -16.19 22.55
CA LEU A 237 -5.42 -14.79 22.12
C LEU A 237 -4.48 -13.95 22.99
N VAL A 238 -4.46 -14.15 24.31
CA VAL A 238 -3.50 -13.45 25.17
C VAL A 238 -2.06 -13.87 24.86
N ARG A 239 -1.85 -15.14 24.51
CA ARG A 239 -0.53 -15.65 24.12
C ARG A 239 -0.10 -15.10 22.75
N LEU A 240 -1.06 -14.91 21.85
CA LEU A 240 -0.87 -14.22 20.58
C LEU A 240 -0.52 -12.73 20.78
N LEU A 241 -1.21 -12.04 21.70
CA LEU A 241 -0.88 -10.68 22.11
C LEU A 241 0.55 -10.59 22.64
N THR A 242 0.98 -11.54 23.48
CA THR A 242 2.39 -11.61 23.92
C THR A 242 3.34 -11.67 22.74
N GLY A 243 3.05 -12.50 21.73
CA GLY A 243 3.84 -12.58 20.50
C GLY A 243 3.95 -11.22 19.79
N PHE A 244 2.83 -10.52 19.58
CA PHE A 244 2.82 -9.20 18.94
C PHE A 244 3.65 -8.16 19.71
N VAL A 245 3.55 -8.15 21.04
CA VAL A 245 4.32 -7.24 21.89
C VAL A 245 5.82 -7.51 21.80
N CYS A 246 6.22 -8.78 21.71
CA CYS A 246 7.64 -9.14 21.58
C CYS A 246 8.20 -8.88 20.18
N GLU A 247 7.36 -8.90 19.14
CA GLU A 247 7.77 -8.77 17.73
C GLU A 247 7.77 -7.32 17.22
N THR A 248 7.07 -6.41 17.89
CA THR A 248 6.80 -5.06 17.38
C THR A 248 6.94 -4.00 18.47
N PRO A 249 7.58 -2.86 18.19
CA PRO A 249 7.67 -1.73 19.12
C PRO A 249 6.30 -1.27 19.62
N SER A 250 6.22 -0.90 20.91
CA SER A 250 4.95 -0.58 21.59
C SER A 250 4.20 0.61 21.01
N ASP A 251 4.89 1.55 20.38
CA ASP A 251 4.32 2.74 19.73
C ASP A 251 3.53 2.39 18.45
N GLN A 252 3.81 1.24 17.83
CA GLN A 252 3.09 0.77 16.64
C GLN A 252 1.88 -0.12 16.99
N LEU A 253 1.78 -0.58 18.24
CA LEU A 253 0.75 -1.51 18.70
C LEU A 253 -0.55 -0.79 19.05
N ASN A 254 -1.39 -0.56 18.04
CA ASN A 254 -2.71 0.04 18.16
C ASN A 254 -3.84 -0.87 17.62
N GLU A 255 -5.09 -0.43 17.77
CA GLU A 255 -6.27 -1.20 17.34
C GLU A 255 -6.24 -1.52 15.84
N SER A 256 -5.79 -0.58 14.99
CA SER A 256 -5.69 -0.79 13.54
C SER A 256 -4.66 -1.86 13.20
N TYR A 257 -3.49 -1.83 13.84
CA TYR A 257 -2.46 -2.85 13.70
C TYR A 257 -3.00 -4.25 14.07
N PHE A 258 -3.63 -4.38 15.24
CA PHE A 258 -4.15 -5.67 15.68
C PHE A 258 -5.26 -6.19 14.77
N CYS A 259 -6.19 -5.33 14.34
CA CYS A 259 -7.21 -5.70 13.36
C CYS A 259 -6.55 -6.23 12.08
N ALA A 260 -5.52 -5.55 11.57
CA ALA A 260 -4.86 -5.94 10.34
C ALA A 260 -4.11 -7.28 10.47
N ARG A 261 -3.44 -7.53 11.61
CA ARG A 261 -2.79 -8.82 11.92
C ARG A 261 -3.79 -9.96 12.06
N LEU A 262 -4.91 -9.72 12.76
CA LEU A 262 -5.93 -10.74 13.04
C LEU A 262 -6.78 -11.11 11.81
N ARG A 263 -6.91 -10.23 10.81
CA ARG A 263 -7.65 -10.49 9.56
C ARG A 263 -7.21 -11.78 8.86
N GLY A 264 -5.94 -12.17 8.97
CA GLY A 264 -5.42 -13.39 8.37
C GLY A 264 -6.12 -14.67 8.87
N ALA A 265 -6.68 -14.65 10.08
CA ALA A 265 -7.35 -15.78 10.70
C ALA A 265 -8.87 -15.85 10.41
N ILE A 266 -9.46 -14.85 9.75
CA ILE A 266 -10.88 -14.85 9.39
C ILE A 266 -11.18 -16.05 8.47
N GLY A 267 -12.17 -16.86 8.84
CA GLY A 267 -12.63 -18.02 8.07
C GLY A 267 -11.69 -19.23 8.08
N HIS A 268 -10.53 -19.16 8.75
CA HIS A 268 -9.60 -20.29 8.90
C HIS A 268 -9.73 -21.01 10.24
N VAL A 269 -10.30 -20.34 11.24
CA VAL A 269 -10.47 -20.88 12.59
C VAL A 269 -11.96 -21.02 12.88
N ASP A 270 -12.42 -22.27 13.00
CA ASP A 270 -13.80 -22.57 13.41
C ASP A 270 -13.92 -22.47 14.93
N TRP A 271 -14.38 -21.30 15.39
CA TRP A 271 -14.59 -21.03 16.82
C TRP A 271 -15.83 -21.72 17.40
N SER A 272 -16.57 -22.53 16.67
CA SER A 272 -17.75 -23.22 17.21
C SER A 272 -17.39 -24.32 18.22
N ASN A 273 -18.30 -24.58 19.15
CA ASN A 273 -18.18 -25.65 20.14
C ASN A 273 -18.41 -27.05 19.57
N ASP A 274 -18.86 -27.17 18.32
CA ASP A 274 -19.11 -28.45 17.63
C ASP A 274 -18.03 -28.74 16.58
N GLY A 275 -17.15 -27.77 16.31
CA GLY A 275 -16.06 -27.84 15.36
C GLY A 275 -14.81 -28.60 15.85
N PRO A 276 -13.74 -28.62 15.03
CA PRO A 276 -12.49 -29.30 15.36
C PRO A 276 -11.86 -28.83 16.69
N LEU A 277 -12.04 -27.55 17.04
CA LEU A 277 -11.49 -26.96 18.26
C LEU A 277 -12.15 -27.50 19.54
N ALA A 278 -13.38 -28.02 19.46
CA ALA A 278 -14.09 -28.61 20.59
C ALA A 278 -13.38 -29.84 21.19
N ARG A 279 -12.58 -30.51 20.35
CA ARG A 279 -11.80 -31.71 20.71
C ARG A 279 -10.49 -31.38 21.40
N LEU A 280 -10.04 -30.12 21.33
CA LEU A 280 -8.81 -29.67 21.98
C LEU A 280 -8.99 -29.65 23.50
N ARG A 281 -8.09 -30.32 24.22
CA ARG A 281 -8.06 -30.39 25.69
C ARG A 281 -6.67 -30.04 26.21
N GLY A 282 -6.60 -29.45 27.40
CA GLY A 282 -5.36 -29.18 28.12
C GLY A 282 -4.39 -28.23 27.42
N ARG A 283 -3.13 -28.21 27.88
CA ARG A 283 -2.08 -27.30 27.39
C ARG A 283 -1.65 -27.58 25.95
N SER A 284 -1.69 -28.85 25.52
CA SER A 284 -1.30 -29.25 24.17
C SER A 284 -2.24 -28.66 23.11
N GLY A 285 -3.55 -28.75 23.34
CA GLY A 285 -4.53 -28.17 22.40
C GLY A 285 -4.45 -26.65 22.30
N VAL A 286 -4.21 -25.95 23.42
CA VAL A 286 -3.94 -24.51 23.42
C VAL A 286 -2.68 -24.17 22.63
N ALA A 287 -1.61 -24.98 22.74
CA ALA A 287 -0.37 -24.76 22.02
C ALA A 287 -0.54 -24.96 20.51
N GLN A 288 -1.27 -25.99 20.10
CA GLN A 288 -1.56 -26.28 18.69
C GLN A 288 -2.34 -25.13 18.04
N LEU A 289 -3.47 -24.71 18.63
CA LEU A 289 -4.28 -23.61 18.10
C LEU A 289 -3.52 -22.27 18.12
N HIS A 290 -2.71 -22.04 19.15
CA HIS A 290 -1.85 -20.86 19.19
C HIS A 290 -0.84 -20.85 18.05
N GLU A 291 -0.20 -21.97 17.75
CA GLU A 291 0.76 -22.04 16.65
C GLU A 291 0.09 -21.84 15.29
N GLU A 292 -1.10 -22.40 15.10
CA GLU A 292 -1.91 -22.17 13.90
C GLU A 292 -2.29 -20.70 13.74
N LEU A 293 -2.82 -20.07 14.79
CA LEU A 293 -3.14 -18.64 14.78
C LEU A 293 -1.90 -17.79 14.54
N ARG A 294 -0.79 -18.07 15.23
CA ARG A 294 0.49 -17.37 15.05
C ARG A 294 0.94 -17.42 13.59
N ARG A 295 0.80 -18.57 12.91
CA ARG A 295 1.10 -18.72 11.49
C ARG A 295 0.16 -17.90 10.61
N LEU A 296 -1.15 -17.92 10.89
CA LEU A 296 -2.16 -17.17 10.14
C LEU A 296 -2.03 -15.66 10.28
N THR A 297 -1.47 -15.20 11.39
CA THR A 297 -1.26 -13.77 11.69
C THR A 297 0.21 -13.35 11.55
N ALA A 298 1.09 -14.17 10.97
CA ALA A 298 2.50 -13.82 10.79
C ALA A 298 2.67 -12.76 9.69
N ASN A 299 3.65 -11.87 9.85
CA ASN A 299 4.00 -10.89 8.82
C ASN A 299 4.51 -11.60 7.57
N LEU A 300 3.90 -11.29 6.43
CA LEU A 300 4.35 -11.78 5.14
C LEU A 300 5.57 -10.99 4.69
N ARG A 301 6.53 -11.67 4.06
CA ARG A 301 7.56 -11.02 3.25
C ARG A 301 7.04 -10.85 1.84
N VAL A 302 6.86 -9.61 1.44
CA VAL A 302 6.23 -9.21 0.19
C VAL A 302 7.25 -8.52 -0.70
N LEU A 303 7.41 -9.02 -1.91
CA LEU A 303 8.20 -8.38 -2.96
C LEU A 303 7.26 -7.77 -3.99
N LEU A 304 7.44 -6.48 -4.26
CA LEU A 304 6.84 -5.77 -5.37
C LEU A 304 7.91 -5.59 -6.44
N VAL A 305 7.67 -6.06 -7.66
CA VAL A 305 8.64 -6.00 -8.75
C VAL A 305 8.08 -5.18 -9.89
N ASP A 306 8.75 -4.11 -10.29
CA ASP A 306 8.49 -3.44 -11.57
C ASP A 306 9.35 -4.11 -12.67
N PRO A 307 8.79 -4.96 -13.55
CA PRO A 307 9.57 -5.75 -14.50
C PRO A 307 10.15 -4.90 -15.64
N THR A 308 9.72 -3.65 -15.80
CA THR A 308 9.87 -2.90 -17.05
C THR A 308 10.95 -1.84 -17.01
N PHE A 309 11.65 -1.74 -15.89
CA PHE A 309 12.64 -0.70 -15.70
C PHE A 309 13.91 -0.98 -16.53
N ASN A 310 14.05 -0.22 -17.62
CA ASN A 310 15.26 -0.18 -18.43
C ASN A 310 16.10 1.03 -17.99
N ARG A 311 17.37 0.81 -17.61
CA ARG A 311 18.31 1.82 -17.04
C ARG A 311 18.65 3.02 -17.96
N ARG A 312 17.87 3.29 -19.02
CA ARG A 312 18.17 4.26 -20.08
C ARG A 312 17.28 5.50 -20.11
N ARG A 313 16.76 5.96 -18.98
CA ARG A 313 16.45 7.40 -18.83
C ARG A 313 17.59 8.04 -18.05
N HIS A 314 18.69 8.31 -18.75
CA HIS A 314 19.62 9.35 -18.30
C HIS A 314 18.97 10.67 -18.63
N THR A 315 18.50 11.39 -17.63
CA THR A 315 18.18 12.81 -17.81
C THR A 315 18.50 13.49 -16.51
N ASN A 316 19.15 14.65 -16.60
CA ASN A 316 19.18 15.68 -15.55
C ASN A 316 17.73 16.17 -15.31
N ALA A 317 16.86 15.27 -14.85
CA ALA A 317 15.43 15.44 -14.72
C ALA A 317 15.13 16.32 -13.52
N THR A 318 14.70 17.54 -13.77
CA THR A 318 14.34 18.50 -12.71
C THR A 318 12.84 18.49 -12.40
N THR A 319 12.00 17.83 -13.23
CA THR A 319 10.54 17.80 -13.05
C THR A 319 9.93 16.41 -13.27
N ASP A 320 8.79 16.15 -12.62
CA ASP A 320 8.02 14.91 -12.70
C ASP A 320 7.61 14.52 -14.13
N GLU A 321 7.45 15.48 -15.05
CA GLU A 321 7.05 15.22 -16.44
C GLU A 321 8.09 14.38 -17.21
N THR A 322 9.35 14.38 -16.76
CA THR A 322 10.45 13.62 -17.36
C THR A 322 10.72 12.28 -16.67
N ARG A 323 10.09 12.06 -15.51
CA ARG A 323 10.23 10.84 -14.69
C ARG A 323 9.27 9.74 -15.16
N TRP A 324 9.45 8.53 -14.64
CA TRP A 324 8.59 7.40 -14.97
C TRP A 324 7.26 7.50 -14.23
N TYR A 325 6.17 7.08 -14.90
CA TYR A 325 4.88 6.95 -14.21
C TYR A 325 4.99 5.89 -13.11
N PRO A 326 4.51 6.17 -11.89
CA PRO A 326 4.52 5.18 -10.81
C PRO A 326 3.59 4.00 -11.16
N PRO A 327 3.95 2.74 -10.83
CA PRO A 327 3.09 1.58 -11.05
C PRO A 327 1.95 1.55 -10.00
N LEU A 328 0.96 2.46 -10.15
CA LEU A 328 -0.07 2.76 -9.15
C LEU A 328 -0.75 1.52 -8.54
N GLY A 329 -1.18 0.57 -9.38
CA GLY A 329 -1.82 -0.66 -8.90
C GLY A 329 -0.91 -1.49 -7.99
N LEU A 330 0.38 -1.58 -8.33
CA LEU A 330 1.38 -2.28 -7.52
C LEU A 330 1.63 -1.55 -6.19
N LEU A 331 1.62 -0.22 -6.18
CA LEU A 331 1.80 0.58 -4.97
C LEU A 331 0.60 0.55 -4.04
N LYS A 332 -0.62 0.39 -4.57
CA LYS A 332 -1.82 0.14 -3.75
C LYS A 332 -1.78 -1.24 -3.11
N VAL A 333 -1.26 -2.26 -3.82
CA VAL A 333 -0.95 -3.57 -3.22
C VAL A 333 0.14 -3.43 -2.13
N GLY A 334 1.15 -2.61 -2.37
CA GLY A 334 2.15 -2.26 -1.35
C GLY A 334 1.52 -1.65 -0.10
N ARG A 335 0.65 -0.65 -0.27
CA ARG A 335 -0.11 -0.02 0.83
C ARG A 335 -0.92 -1.07 1.60
N LEU A 336 -1.66 -1.93 0.91
CA LEU A 336 -2.43 -3.01 1.55
C LEU A 336 -1.57 -3.85 2.48
N HIS A 337 -0.35 -4.19 2.06
CA HIS A 337 0.57 -5.01 2.86
C HIS A 337 1.22 -4.21 4.00
N LEU A 338 1.63 -2.96 3.76
CA LEU A 338 2.15 -2.08 4.80
C LEU A 338 1.13 -1.87 5.93
N ASP A 339 -0.14 -1.64 5.59
CA ASP A 339 -1.23 -1.44 6.55
C ASP A 339 -1.51 -2.71 7.39
N ARG A 340 -1.02 -3.88 6.94
CA ARG A 340 -1.07 -5.16 7.68
C ARG A 340 0.14 -5.42 8.55
N GLY A 341 1.16 -4.57 8.49
CA GLY A 341 2.44 -4.81 9.13
C GLY A 341 3.32 -5.83 8.39
N ASP A 342 2.99 -6.16 7.14
CA ASP A 342 3.83 -7.04 6.32
C ASP A 342 5.15 -6.33 5.94
N VAL A 343 6.20 -7.12 5.73
CA VAL A 343 7.50 -6.60 5.30
C VAL A 343 7.48 -6.45 3.79
N VAL A 344 7.40 -5.20 3.31
CA VAL A 344 7.30 -4.89 1.88
C VAL A 344 8.65 -4.40 1.35
N ARG A 345 9.11 -4.98 0.24
CA ARG A 345 10.25 -4.48 -0.54
C ARG A 345 9.81 -4.20 -1.97
N PHE A 346 10.17 -3.03 -2.49
CA PHE A 346 10.03 -2.71 -3.91
C PHE A 346 11.37 -2.88 -4.63
N VAL A 347 11.35 -3.48 -5.82
CA VAL A 347 12.54 -3.61 -6.68
C VAL A 347 12.21 -3.38 -8.15
N GLN A 348 13.23 -2.97 -8.88
CA GLN A 348 13.19 -2.80 -10.32
C GLN A 348 13.85 -4.00 -11.02
N GLY A 349 13.14 -4.59 -11.98
CA GLY A 349 13.59 -5.74 -12.74
C GLY A 349 13.99 -6.92 -11.85
N ARG A 350 15.04 -7.64 -12.25
CA ARG A 350 15.55 -8.83 -11.56
C ARG A 350 16.68 -8.44 -10.60
N ASP A 351 16.33 -7.74 -9.54
CA ASP A 351 17.28 -7.29 -8.52
C ASP A 351 18.04 -8.47 -7.87
N ALA A 352 19.37 -8.37 -7.85
CA ALA A 352 20.24 -9.45 -7.43
C ALA A 352 20.15 -9.74 -5.93
N GLN A 353 19.86 -8.74 -5.10
CA GLN A 353 19.70 -8.95 -3.67
C GLN A 353 18.36 -9.62 -3.36
N ALA A 354 17.26 -9.15 -3.95
CA ALA A 354 15.96 -9.76 -3.78
C ALA A 354 15.91 -11.22 -4.26
N LEU A 355 16.69 -11.57 -5.30
CA LEU A 355 16.84 -12.96 -5.76
C LEU A 355 17.55 -13.89 -4.78
N ARG A 356 18.29 -13.36 -3.80
CA ARG A 356 18.95 -14.13 -2.73
C ARG A 356 18.08 -14.29 -1.49
N GLU A 357 16.94 -13.62 -1.45
CA GLU A 357 16.01 -13.65 -0.32
C GLU A 357 14.84 -14.61 -0.58
N ARG A 358 14.07 -14.90 0.47
CA ARG A 358 12.88 -15.76 0.38
C ARG A 358 11.60 -14.96 0.66
N TRP A 359 10.58 -15.17 -0.16
CA TRP A 359 9.37 -14.35 -0.19
C TRP A 359 8.09 -15.19 -0.03
N ASP A 360 7.12 -14.65 0.70
CA ASP A 360 5.79 -15.25 0.86
C ASP A 360 4.86 -14.83 -0.30
N ARG A 361 5.04 -13.60 -0.81
CA ARG A 361 4.31 -13.08 -1.97
C ARG A 361 5.26 -12.31 -2.88
N VAL A 362 5.12 -12.52 -4.19
CA VAL A 362 5.80 -11.72 -5.22
C VAL A 362 4.75 -11.16 -6.16
N TYR A 363 4.63 -9.84 -6.24
CA TYR A 363 3.69 -9.15 -7.11
C TYR A 363 4.43 -8.57 -8.32
N VAL A 364 3.95 -8.90 -9.52
CA VAL A 364 4.56 -8.43 -10.78
C VAL A 364 3.47 -7.88 -11.70
N PRO A 365 3.41 -6.55 -11.95
CA PRO A 365 2.45 -5.97 -12.86
C PRO A 365 2.93 -6.09 -14.31
N CYS A 366 2.00 -6.19 -15.25
CA CYS A 366 2.22 -5.96 -16.67
C CYS A 366 1.32 -4.81 -17.11
N VAL A 367 1.90 -3.61 -17.23
CA VAL A 367 1.15 -2.40 -17.61
C VAL A 367 0.88 -2.41 -19.12
N PHE A 368 1.91 -2.67 -19.93
CA PHE A 368 1.80 -2.67 -21.38
C PHE A 368 1.98 -4.06 -21.97
N THR A 369 1.26 -4.33 -23.06
CA THR A 369 1.19 -5.66 -23.69
C THR A 369 2.51 -6.09 -24.34
N TRP A 370 3.33 -5.14 -24.78
CA TRP A 370 4.68 -5.39 -25.29
C TRP A 370 5.72 -5.67 -24.19
N HIS A 371 5.36 -5.54 -22.90
CA HIS A 371 6.22 -5.93 -21.77
C HIS A 371 6.06 -7.41 -21.38
N HIS A 372 5.29 -8.18 -22.15
CA HIS A 372 5.04 -9.61 -21.93
C HIS A 372 6.33 -10.40 -21.65
N ASP A 373 7.38 -10.24 -22.45
CA ASP A 373 8.58 -11.07 -22.31
C ASP A 373 9.41 -10.70 -21.08
N ASP A 374 9.45 -9.42 -20.71
CA ASP A 374 10.07 -8.96 -19.46
C ASP A 374 9.34 -9.50 -18.24
N LEU A 375 8.00 -9.49 -18.27
CA LEU A 375 7.15 -10.12 -17.26
C LEU A 375 7.49 -11.60 -17.11
N VAL A 376 7.47 -12.38 -18.20
CA VAL A 376 7.70 -13.83 -18.17
C VAL A 376 9.08 -14.14 -17.58
N ARG A 377 10.13 -13.43 -18.01
CA ARG A 377 11.48 -13.59 -17.45
C ARG A 377 11.51 -13.30 -15.95
N THR A 378 10.85 -12.22 -15.53
CA THR A 378 10.81 -11.79 -14.12
C THR A 378 10.09 -12.81 -13.25
N VAL A 379 8.91 -13.27 -13.67
CA VAL A 379 8.12 -14.29 -12.96
C VAL A 379 8.92 -15.58 -12.80
N LYS A 380 9.57 -16.06 -13.87
CA LYS A 380 10.41 -17.26 -13.81
C LYS A 380 11.58 -17.11 -12.83
N SER A 381 12.25 -15.94 -12.81
CA SER A 381 13.36 -15.69 -11.89
C SER A 381 12.93 -15.66 -10.42
N PHE A 382 11.79 -15.05 -10.09
CA PHE A 382 11.35 -14.97 -8.70
C PHE A 382 10.55 -16.18 -8.22
N SER A 383 10.06 -17.04 -9.12
CA SER A 383 9.38 -18.28 -8.72
C SER A 383 10.25 -19.19 -7.85
N SER A 384 11.57 -19.23 -8.09
CA SER A 384 12.52 -20.01 -7.27
C SER A 384 12.83 -19.39 -5.89
N THR A 385 12.35 -18.17 -5.63
CA THR A 385 12.59 -17.45 -4.36
C THR A 385 11.45 -17.62 -3.36
N LEU A 386 10.38 -18.32 -3.75
CA LEU A 386 9.22 -18.49 -2.90
C LEU A 386 9.54 -19.35 -1.67
N ARG A 387 8.96 -18.97 -0.53
CA ARG A 387 8.86 -19.83 0.66
C ARG A 387 7.83 -20.93 0.42
N ASP A 388 7.78 -21.91 1.31
CA ASP A 388 6.75 -22.95 1.26
C ASP A 388 5.36 -22.32 1.40
N GLY A 389 4.47 -22.58 0.43
CA GLY A 389 3.16 -21.93 0.33
C GLY A 389 3.19 -20.48 -0.18
N GLY A 390 4.36 -19.99 -0.62
CA GLY A 390 4.52 -18.72 -1.30
C GLY A 390 3.93 -18.75 -2.71
N ARG A 391 3.60 -17.58 -3.26
CA ARG A 391 3.09 -17.47 -4.64
C ARG A 391 3.50 -16.19 -5.33
N VAL A 392 3.58 -16.27 -6.66
CA VAL A 392 3.63 -15.10 -7.54
C VAL A 392 2.20 -14.68 -7.89
N VAL A 393 1.93 -13.39 -7.90
CA VAL A 393 0.67 -12.80 -8.34
C VAL A 393 0.97 -11.81 -9.48
N ILE A 394 0.29 -12.00 -10.60
CA ILE A 394 0.43 -11.16 -11.79
C ILE A 394 -0.81 -10.30 -11.93
N GLY A 395 -0.66 -9.03 -12.30
CA GLY A 395 -1.80 -8.14 -12.54
C GLY A 395 -1.48 -6.98 -13.49
N GLY A 396 -2.41 -6.05 -13.66
CA GLY A 396 -2.23 -4.86 -14.50
C GLY A 396 -2.98 -4.90 -15.83
N VAL A 397 -2.97 -3.77 -16.54
CA VAL A 397 -3.71 -3.54 -17.79
C VAL A 397 -3.31 -4.56 -18.86
N GLY A 398 -2.01 -4.62 -19.19
CA GLY A 398 -1.48 -5.59 -20.15
C GLY A 398 -1.70 -7.05 -19.71
N ALA A 399 -1.61 -7.34 -18.41
CA ALA A 399 -1.88 -8.68 -17.90
C ALA A 399 -3.34 -9.10 -18.07
N THR A 400 -4.27 -8.16 -17.90
CA THR A 400 -5.71 -8.40 -18.11
C THR A 400 -6.00 -8.74 -19.58
N LEU A 401 -5.33 -8.04 -20.51
CA LEU A 401 -5.53 -8.24 -21.95
C LEU A 401 -4.85 -9.50 -22.50
N LEU A 402 -3.79 -9.97 -21.85
CA LEU A 402 -2.98 -11.14 -22.27
C LEU A 402 -3.08 -12.28 -21.25
N ALA A 403 -4.22 -12.44 -20.58
CA ALA A 403 -4.35 -13.35 -19.45
C ALA A 403 -3.97 -14.81 -19.81
N ASP A 404 -4.53 -15.33 -20.89
CA ASP A 404 -4.32 -16.73 -21.32
C ASP A 404 -2.87 -16.94 -21.81
N ASP A 405 -2.33 -15.98 -22.56
CA ASP A 405 -0.95 -15.96 -23.03
C ASP A 405 0.08 -16.02 -21.89
N ILE A 406 -0.16 -15.21 -20.85
CA ILE A 406 0.72 -15.14 -19.67
C ILE A 406 0.59 -16.42 -18.85
N GLU A 407 -0.62 -16.93 -18.65
CA GLU A 407 -0.86 -18.19 -17.96
C GLU A 407 -0.12 -19.34 -18.65
N GLN A 408 -0.21 -19.44 -19.98
CA GLN A 408 0.51 -20.44 -20.76
C GLN A 408 2.04 -20.32 -20.60
N ALA A 409 2.57 -19.09 -20.57
CA ALA A 409 4.01 -18.85 -20.53
C ALA A 409 4.64 -18.99 -19.12
N THR A 410 3.85 -18.79 -18.06
CA THR A 410 4.32 -18.70 -16.68
C THR A 410 3.74 -19.74 -15.74
N GLY A 411 2.62 -20.38 -16.09
CA GLY A 411 1.83 -21.23 -15.19
C GLY A 411 1.01 -20.45 -14.15
N VAL A 412 0.98 -19.12 -14.23
CA VAL A 412 0.27 -18.25 -13.26
C VAL A 412 -0.80 -17.45 -13.97
N ARG A 413 -2.07 -17.69 -13.62
CA ARG A 413 -3.20 -16.90 -14.12
C ARG A 413 -3.13 -15.45 -13.60
N PRO A 414 -3.14 -14.43 -14.47
CA PRO A 414 -3.22 -13.06 -14.02
C PRO A 414 -4.55 -12.71 -13.35
N VAL A 415 -4.46 -11.85 -12.33
CA VAL A 415 -5.61 -11.16 -11.74
C VAL A 415 -5.98 -10.00 -12.65
N GLY A 416 -7.12 -10.13 -13.33
CA GLY A 416 -7.61 -9.14 -14.30
C GLY A 416 -8.57 -8.12 -13.70
N GLY A 417 -8.65 -6.94 -14.34
CA GLY A 417 -9.60 -5.88 -14.00
C GLY A 417 -9.22 -5.05 -12.77
N LEU A 418 -10.21 -4.38 -12.18
CA LEU A 418 -10.02 -3.59 -10.96
C LEU A 418 -9.82 -4.49 -9.73
N LEU A 419 -8.91 -4.09 -8.84
CA LEU A 419 -8.64 -4.77 -7.57
C LEU A 419 -9.59 -4.23 -6.47
N THR A 420 -10.86 -4.62 -6.53
CA THR A 420 -11.91 -4.18 -5.60
C THR A 420 -12.00 -5.00 -4.31
N SER A 421 -11.26 -6.11 -4.20
CA SER A 421 -11.18 -6.95 -3.00
C SER A 421 -9.80 -7.60 -2.88
N ALA A 422 -9.23 -7.60 -1.67
CA ALA A 422 -8.00 -8.30 -1.34
C ALA A 422 -8.08 -9.82 -1.56
N ARG A 423 -9.29 -10.41 -1.60
CA ARG A 423 -9.49 -11.82 -2.00
C ARG A 423 -9.02 -12.11 -3.42
N GLN A 424 -9.04 -11.13 -4.32
CA GLN A 424 -8.51 -11.30 -5.68
C GLN A 424 -7.00 -11.59 -5.67
N LEU A 425 -6.29 -11.18 -4.62
CA LEU A 425 -4.86 -11.46 -4.39
C LEU A 425 -4.65 -12.73 -3.54
N GLY A 426 -5.73 -13.46 -3.28
CA GLY A 426 -5.82 -14.66 -2.43
C GLY A 426 -5.64 -14.39 -0.94
N LEU A 427 -5.94 -13.16 -0.48
CA LEU A 427 -5.99 -12.82 0.95
C LEU A 427 -7.38 -13.11 1.52
N ASN A 428 -7.54 -13.07 2.85
CA ASN A 428 -8.73 -13.58 3.53
C ASN A 428 -9.79 -12.52 3.88
N ASP A 429 -9.73 -11.35 3.25
CA ASP A 429 -10.64 -10.23 3.50
C ASP A 429 -10.99 -9.47 2.21
N ASP A 430 -11.99 -8.60 2.32
CA ASP A 430 -12.56 -7.86 1.19
C ASP A 430 -12.14 -6.40 1.16
N THR A 431 -10.94 -6.07 1.67
CA THR A 431 -10.40 -4.70 1.58
C THR A 431 -10.36 -4.26 0.12
N ASN A 432 -11.00 -3.13 -0.20
CA ASN A 432 -10.98 -2.56 -1.53
C ASN A 432 -9.61 -1.94 -1.82
N VAL A 433 -8.76 -2.68 -2.54
CA VAL A 433 -7.38 -2.29 -2.84
C VAL A 433 -7.36 -1.05 -3.74
N ASP A 434 -8.34 -0.90 -4.62
CA ASP A 434 -8.41 0.20 -5.56
C ASP A 434 -8.68 1.56 -4.90
N THR A 435 -9.27 1.59 -3.70
CA THR A 435 -9.48 2.84 -2.97
C THR A 435 -8.30 3.23 -2.07
N LEU A 436 -7.27 2.38 -1.96
CA LEU A 436 -6.12 2.64 -1.11
C LEU A 436 -5.21 3.72 -1.68
N VAL A 437 -4.60 4.48 -0.77
CA VAL A 437 -3.58 5.48 -1.07
C VAL A 437 -2.30 4.77 -1.53
N PRO A 438 -1.78 5.02 -2.74
CA PRO A 438 -0.56 4.40 -3.20
C PRO A 438 0.62 4.62 -2.23
N ALA A 439 1.43 3.58 -1.98
CA ALA A 439 2.63 3.68 -1.16
C ALA A 439 3.81 4.30 -1.92
N TYR A 440 3.76 5.62 -2.19
CA TYR A 440 4.84 6.32 -2.89
C TYR A 440 6.17 6.31 -2.15
N ASP A 441 6.16 6.16 -0.82
CA ASP A 441 7.36 6.06 0.02
C ASP A 441 8.25 4.86 -0.34
N LEU A 442 7.71 3.88 -1.10
CA LEU A 442 8.47 2.74 -1.61
C LEU A 442 9.27 3.06 -2.88
N LEU A 443 9.09 4.23 -3.48
CA LEU A 443 9.71 4.63 -4.73
C LEU A 443 10.83 5.63 -4.52
N ASP A 444 11.80 5.58 -5.44
CA ASP A 444 12.80 6.63 -5.59
C ASP A 444 12.17 7.84 -6.31
N PRO A 445 12.04 9.00 -5.66
CA PRO A 445 11.43 10.21 -6.24
C PRO A 445 12.26 10.80 -7.38
N ASP A 446 13.54 10.42 -7.56
CA ASP A 446 14.34 10.85 -8.71
C ASP A 446 14.01 10.05 -9.97
N LEU A 447 13.49 8.84 -9.80
CA LEU A 447 13.13 7.95 -10.91
C LEU A 447 11.65 8.03 -11.28
N TYR A 448 10.77 8.17 -10.29
CA TYR A 448 9.32 8.14 -10.49
C TYR A 448 8.68 9.51 -10.24
N ALA A 449 7.66 9.82 -11.03
CA ALA A 449 6.93 11.08 -11.00
C ALA A 449 5.96 11.15 -9.80
N VAL A 450 6.49 11.18 -8.58
CA VAL A 450 5.72 11.18 -7.32
C VAL A 450 6.00 12.38 -6.42
N GLY A 451 6.92 13.28 -6.82
CA GLY A 451 7.34 14.41 -6.00
C GLY A 451 6.40 15.62 -6.09
N GLU A 452 5.77 15.83 -7.24
CA GLU A 452 4.95 17.02 -7.53
C GLU A 452 3.56 16.69 -8.10
N THR A 453 3.27 15.40 -8.26
CA THR A 453 2.06 14.92 -8.93
C THR A 453 1.24 13.96 -8.06
N ILE A 454 -0.04 14.28 -7.89
CA ILE A 454 -1.06 13.37 -7.33
C ILE A 454 -1.78 12.65 -8.48
N TYR A 455 -1.97 11.34 -8.34
CA TYR A 455 -2.74 10.53 -9.30
C TYR A 455 -4.02 10.06 -8.63
N ALA A 456 -5.17 10.40 -9.22
CA ALA A 456 -6.47 10.06 -8.64
C ALA A 456 -7.54 9.86 -9.71
N TYR A 457 -8.74 9.49 -9.27
CA TYR A 457 -9.90 9.24 -10.10
C TYR A 457 -11.10 9.98 -9.51
N THR A 458 -11.93 10.54 -10.38
CA THR A 458 -13.26 11.08 -10.08
C THR A 458 -14.38 10.24 -10.72
N THR A 459 -14.02 9.35 -11.66
CA THR A 459 -14.92 8.37 -12.31
C THR A 459 -14.15 7.10 -12.68
N ARG A 460 -14.86 5.99 -12.92
CA ARG A 460 -14.30 4.75 -13.50
C ARG A 460 -15.11 4.25 -14.68
N GLY A 461 -14.46 3.49 -15.56
CA GLY A 461 -15.05 2.95 -16.78
C GLY A 461 -15.39 4.03 -17.80
N CYS A 462 -16.10 3.64 -18.87
CA CYS A 462 -16.55 4.58 -19.89
C CYS A 462 -17.88 4.13 -20.49
N ILE A 463 -18.77 5.08 -20.79
CA ILE A 463 -20.06 4.81 -21.45
C ILE A 463 -19.91 4.38 -22.92
N ARG A 464 -18.72 4.58 -23.50
CA ARG A 464 -18.45 4.27 -24.91
C ARG A 464 -17.99 2.82 -25.07
N ARG A 465 -18.26 2.27 -26.25
CA ARG A 465 -17.88 0.91 -26.64
C ARG A 465 -16.97 0.93 -27.87
N CYS A 466 -15.97 1.81 -27.85
CA CYS A 466 -15.03 1.95 -28.96
C CYS A 466 -14.27 0.63 -29.17
N SER A 467 -14.27 0.11 -30.39
CA SER A 467 -13.67 -1.19 -30.75
C SER A 467 -12.16 -1.27 -30.55
N TRP A 468 -11.49 -0.11 -30.51
CA TRP A 468 -10.05 0.00 -30.28
C TRP A 468 -9.66 0.18 -28.81
N CYS A 469 -10.63 0.34 -27.91
CA CYS A 469 -10.38 0.74 -26.52
C CYS A 469 -10.49 -0.46 -25.57
N ALA A 470 -9.48 -0.65 -24.72
CA ALA A 470 -9.42 -1.72 -23.73
C ALA A 470 -10.29 -1.49 -22.48
N VAL A 471 -10.80 -0.27 -22.27
CA VAL A 471 -11.49 0.12 -21.02
C VAL A 471 -12.66 -0.81 -20.71
N ARG A 472 -13.45 -1.24 -21.70
CA ARG A 472 -14.58 -2.15 -21.44
C ARG A 472 -14.15 -3.53 -20.91
N ASN A 473 -12.94 -3.97 -21.24
CA ASN A 473 -12.42 -5.26 -20.78
C ASN A 473 -11.88 -5.16 -19.34
N ILE A 474 -11.42 -3.99 -18.95
CA ILE A 474 -10.73 -3.75 -17.66
C ILE A 474 -11.70 -3.17 -16.62
N GLU A 475 -12.49 -2.19 -17.04
CA GLU A 475 -13.48 -1.42 -16.26
C GLU A 475 -14.85 -1.49 -16.97
N PRO A 476 -15.53 -2.66 -16.96
CA PRO A 476 -16.73 -2.89 -17.76
C PRO A 476 -17.95 -2.08 -17.31
N ARG A 477 -17.94 -1.60 -16.06
CA ARG A 477 -19.02 -0.80 -15.46
C ARG A 477 -18.56 0.65 -15.35
N PHE A 478 -19.39 1.58 -15.81
CA PHE A 478 -19.15 3.01 -15.62
C PHE A 478 -19.59 3.40 -14.23
N GLU A 479 -18.66 3.92 -13.43
CA GLU A 479 -18.90 4.54 -12.14
C GLU A 479 -18.88 6.06 -12.33
N PRO A 480 -20.05 6.72 -12.22
CA PRO A 480 -20.18 8.13 -12.58
C PRO A 480 -19.54 9.08 -11.58
N TYR A 481 -19.23 8.63 -10.36
CA TYR A 481 -18.70 9.48 -9.31
C TYR A 481 -17.86 8.67 -8.32
N VAL A 482 -16.64 9.15 -8.07
CA VAL A 482 -15.74 8.70 -7.01
C VAL A 482 -15.40 9.93 -6.17
N ASP A 483 -15.60 9.88 -4.85
CA ASP A 483 -15.19 10.98 -3.97
C ASP A 483 -13.66 11.04 -3.89
N ILE A 484 -13.09 12.05 -4.55
CA ILE A 484 -11.65 12.25 -4.65
C ILE A 484 -11.05 12.87 -3.37
N LYS A 485 -11.85 13.51 -2.53
CA LYS A 485 -11.36 14.31 -1.39
C LYS A 485 -10.57 13.47 -0.37
N PRO A 486 -11.02 12.27 0.05
CA PRO A 486 -10.25 11.44 0.97
C PRO A 486 -8.88 11.04 0.40
N MET A 487 -8.81 10.69 -0.89
CA MET A 487 -7.57 10.32 -1.57
C MET A 487 -6.57 11.48 -1.58
N VAL A 488 -7.01 12.67 -1.97
CA VAL A 488 -6.15 13.86 -2.05
C VAL A 488 -5.73 14.32 -0.66
N ALA A 489 -6.63 14.32 0.32
CA ALA A 489 -6.30 14.67 1.70
C ALA A 489 -5.24 13.73 2.29
N ALA A 490 -5.40 12.43 2.10
CA ALA A 490 -4.43 11.44 2.59
C ALA A 490 -3.08 11.56 1.88
N LEU A 491 -3.06 11.71 0.55
CA LEU A 491 -1.81 11.93 -0.19
C LEU A 491 -1.12 13.22 0.24
N ARG A 492 -1.86 14.29 0.51
CA ARG A 492 -1.28 15.54 1.00
C ARG A 492 -0.66 15.41 2.39
N ALA A 493 -1.27 14.60 3.26
CA ALA A 493 -0.71 14.32 4.58
C ALA A 493 0.65 13.59 4.50
N HIS A 494 0.90 12.83 3.43
CA HIS A 494 2.15 12.09 3.23
C HIS A 494 3.19 12.84 2.39
N LEU A 495 2.76 13.55 1.34
CA LEU A 495 3.64 14.13 0.31
C LEU A 495 3.80 15.65 0.42
N GLY A 496 3.07 16.30 1.32
CA GLY A 496 2.94 17.77 1.34
C GLY A 496 1.82 18.24 0.40
N ASP A 497 1.98 19.36 -0.30
CA ASP A 497 0.94 19.89 -1.20
C ASP A 497 1.38 19.93 -2.66
N PRO A 498 1.45 18.77 -3.35
CA PRO A 498 1.79 18.73 -4.77
C PRO A 498 0.82 19.58 -5.61
N PRO A 499 1.33 20.48 -6.46
CA PRO A 499 0.46 21.38 -7.22
C PRO A 499 -0.29 20.67 -8.35
N ARG A 500 0.19 19.53 -8.82
CA ARG A 500 -0.35 18.88 -10.02
C ARG A 500 -1.23 17.69 -9.66
N LEU A 501 -2.46 17.70 -10.16
CA LEU A 501 -3.42 16.61 -10.05
C LEU A 501 -3.66 15.99 -11.42
N LEU A 502 -3.22 14.75 -11.59
CA LEU A 502 -3.43 13.96 -12.78
C LEU A 502 -4.63 13.03 -12.55
N VAL A 503 -5.76 13.40 -13.16
CA VAL A 503 -7.02 12.66 -13.07
C VAL A 503 -7.04 11.60 -14.17
N MET A 504 -7.09 10.33 -13.75
CA MET A 504 -6.97 9.14 -14.60
C MET A 504 -8.31 8.62 -15.13
N ASP A 505 -9.35 9.47 -15.11
CA ASP A 505 -10.69 9.16 -15.58
C ASP A 505 -10.70 8.83 -17.07
N ASN A 506 -11.32 7.72 -17.45
CA ASN A 506 -11.44 7.35 -18.86
C ASN A 506 -12.38 8.28 -19.65
N ASN A 507 -13.37 8.92 -18.99
CA ASN A 507 -14.26 9.92 -19.60
C ASN A 507 -15.04 10.73 -18.55
N VAL A 508 -14.42 11.77 -17.97
CA VAL A 508 -15.06 12.60 -16.94
C VAL A 508 -16.35 13.28 -17.43
N LEU A 509 -16.42 13.68 -18.71
CA LEU A 509 -17.60 14.36 -19.26
C LEU A 509 -18.83 13.45 -19.40
N ALA A 510 -18.65 12.13 -19.30
CA ALA A 510 -19.77 11.20 -19.27
C ALA A 510 -20.51 11.19 -17.93
N SER A 511 -19.93 11.78 -16.88
CA SER A 511 -20.53 11.81 -15.56
C SER A 511 -21.75 12.75 -15.51
N PRO A 512 -22.94 12.27 -15.06
CA PRO A 512 -24.03 13.15 -14.70
C PRO A 512 -23.69 14.08 -13.51
N ASP A 513 -22.71 13.70 -12.69
CA ASP A 513 -22.24 14.40 -11.50
C ASP A 513 -21.07 15.35 -11.78
N LEU A 514 -20.79 15.70 -13.04
CA LEU A 514 -19.68 16.59 -13.41
C LEU A 514 -19.64 17.90 -12.59
N ALA A 515 -20.80 18.49 -12.30
CA ALA A 515 -20.87 19.71 -11.49
C ALA A 515 -20.38 19.49 -10.04
N ARG A 516 -20.69 18.32 -9.45
CA ARG A 516 -20.21 17.92 -8.13
C ARG A 516 -18.70 17.65 -8.15
N ILE A 517 -18.22 16.95 -9.19
CA ILE A 517 -16.78 16.70 -9.39
C ILE A 517 -16.00 18.02 -9.45
N VAL A 518 -16.48 19.00 -10.23
CA VAL A 518 -15.86 20.32 -10.32
C VAL A 518 -15.86 21.03 -8.96
N ALA A 519 -16.97 21.02 -8.23
CA ALA A 519 -17.04 21.63 -6.91
C ALA A 519 -16.09 20.97 -5.89
N ASP A 520 -15.95 19.63 -5.93
CA ASP A 520 -15.00 18.90 -5.09
C ASP A 520 -13.55 19.29 -5.42
N LEU A 521 -13.21 19.47 -6.71
CA LEU A 521 -11.88 19.91 -7.14
C LEU A 521 -11.58 21.37 -6.75
N GLU A 522 -12.56 22.27 -6.84
CA GLU A 522 -12.44 23.64 -6.34
C GLU A 522 -12.21 23.67 -4.82
N ALA A 523 -12.95 22.85 -4.06
CA ALA A 523 -12.79 22.73 -2.62
C ALA A 523 -11.40 22.19 -2.24
N LEU A 524 -10.81 21.34 -3.09
CA LEU A 524 -9.43 20.87 -2.96
C LEU A 524 -8.38 21.89 -3.42
N GLY A 525 -8.80 23.05 -3.90
CA GLY A 525 -7.92 24.16 -4.28
C GLY A 525 -7.43 24.14 -5.72
N TYR A 526 -8.08 23.39 -6.62
CA TYR A 526 -7.75 23.30 -8.05
C TYR A 526 -8.64 24.18 -8.95
N GLY A 527 -9.45 25.05 -8.35
CA GLY A 527 -10.25 26.07 -9.02
C GLY A 527 -9.37 27.12 -9.73
N ARG A 528 -9.99 27.85 -10.65
CA ARG A 528 -9.31 28.82 -11.50
C ARG A 528 -8.60 29.88 -10.67
N GLY A 529 -7.30 30.08 -10.94
CA GLY A 529 -6.45 31.04 -10.24
C GLY A 529 -5.98 30.58 -8.85
N GLN A 530 -6.37 29.40 -8.38
CA GLN A 530 -5.88 28.87 -7.11
C GLN A 530 -4.46 28.31 -7.22
N ALA A 531 -3.69 28.45 -6.15
CA ALA A 531 -2.29 28.04 -6.04
C ALA A 531 -2.04 27.31 -4.72
N THR A 532 -0.87 26.69 -4.60
CA THR A 532 -0.35 26.15 -3.34
C THR A 532 -0.06 27.28 -2.36
N ALA A 533 -0.02 26.96 -1.06
CA ALA A 533 0.38 27.89 -0.01
C ALA A 533 1.92 27.96 0.19
N THR A 534 2.70 27.48 -0.78
CA THR A 534 4.17 27.52 -0.75
C THR A 534 4.68 28.93 -1.02
N ASP A 535 5.93 29.21 -0.66
CA ASP A 535 6.64 30.43 -1.02
C ASP A 535 7.82 30.10 -1.95
N PRO A 536 7.79 30.48 -3.25
CA PRO A 536 6.70 31.18 -3.94
C PRO A 536 5.46 30.29 -4.17
N PRO A 537 4.27 30.88 -4.36
CA PRO A 537 3.05 30.14 -4.66
C PRO A 537 3.15 29.49 -6.03
N ARG A 538 2.72 28.23 -6.13
CA ARG A 538 2.71 27.46 -7.38
C ARG A 538 1.28 27.23 -7.83
N THR A 539 0.95 27.58 -9.07
CA THR A 539 -0.39 27.33 -9.62
C THR A 539 -0.73 25.84 -9.53
N ARG A 540 -1.89 25.52 -8.94
CA ARG A 540 -2.39 24.15 -8.91
C ARG A 540 -3.05 23.82 -10.25
N VAL A 541 -2.79 22.66 -10.82
CA VAL A 541 -3.30 22.28 -12.14
C VAL A 541 -4.00 20.92 -12.12
N VAL A 542 -5.04 20.78 -12.95
CA VAL A 542 -5.77 19.52 -13.18
C VAL A 542 -5.50 19.06 -14.60
N ASP A 543 -5.03 17.83 -14.75
CA ASP A 543 -4.84 17.17 -16.04
C ASP A 543 -5.76 15.96 -16.14
N PHE A 544 -6.85 16.08 -16.91
CA PHE A 544 -7.70 14.95 -17.29
C PHE A 544 -6.97 14.12 -18.36
N ASN A 545 -6.08 13.25 -17.91
CA ASN A 545 -4.99 12.74 -18.74
C ASN A 545 -5.44 11.79 -19.87
N GLN A 546 -6.54 11.05 -19.69
CA GLN A 546 -7.10 10.22 -20.78
C GLN A 546 -7.85 11.06 -21.83
N GLY A 547 -8.05 12.35 -21.56
CA GLY A 547 -8.77 13.30 -22.40
C GLY A 547 -10.28 13.23 -22.30
N VAL A 548 -10.93 14.26 -22.87
CA VAL A 548 -12.37 14.43 -22.89
C VAL A 548 -12.97 14.05 -24.23
N ASP A 549 -14.19 13.50 -24.20
CA ASP A 549 -14.95 13.15 -25.40
C ASP A 549 -15.48 14.41 -26.09
N ALA A 550 -14.94 14.74 -27.27
CA ALA A 550 -15.35 15.92 -28.05
C ALA A 550 -16.87 15.98 -28.34
N ARG A 551 -17.55 14.83 -28.38
CA ARG A 551 -19.01 14.76 -28.59
C ARG A 551 -19.81 15.26 -27.39
N LEU A 552 -19.21 15.24 -26.20
CA LEU A 552 -19.84 15.68 -24.95
C LEU A 552 -19.49 17.13 -24.61
N VAL A 553 -18.57 17.75 -25.35
CA VAL A 553 -18.21 19.17 -25.18
C VAL A 553 -19.36 20.06 -25.70
N ASN A 554 -20.02 20.75 -24.77
CA ASN A 554 -21.04 21.78 -24.97
C ASN A 554 -20.85 22.92 -23.95
N GLU A 555 -21.67 23.98 -24.04
CA GLU A 555 -21.60 25.17 -23.17
C GLU A 555 -21.59 24.83 -21.68
N ARG A 556 -22.43 23.88 -21.26
CA ARG A 556 -22.51 23.48 -19.85
C ARG A 556 -21.24 22.76 -19.41
N THR A 557 -20.78 21.76 -20.16
CA THR A 557 -19.62 20.95 -19.75
C THR A 557 -18.33 21.76 -19.77
N VAL A 558 -18.14 22.59 -20.79
CA VAL A 558 -16.93 23.41 -20.91
C VAL A 558 -16.91 24.54 -19.89
N GLY A 559 -18.07 25.15 -19.60
CA GLY A 559 -18.21 26.18 -18.57
C GLY A 559 -17.93 25.62 -17.17
N LEU A 560 -18.32 24.37 -16.91
CA LEU A 560 -17.94 23.65 -15.70
C LEU A 560 -16.43 23.41 -15.62
N LEU A 561 -15.79 22.93 -16.69
CA LEU A 561 -14.33 22.73 -16.70
C LEU A 561 -13.56 24.07 -16.58
N ALA A 562 -14.07 25.16 -17.15
CA ALA A 562 -13.43 26.48 -17.15
C ALA A 562 -13.33 27.11 -15.74
N ARG A 563 -14.02 26.53 -14.76
CA ARG A 563 -13.90 26.88 -13.33
C ARG A 563 -12.65 26.30 -12.69
N LEU A 564 -11.97 25.37 -13.33
CA LEU A 564 -10.75 24.72 -12.83
C LEU A 564 -9.52 25.21 -13.57
N ASN A 565 -8.35 25.08 -12.95
CA ASN A 565 -7.05 25.22 -13.62
C ASN A 565 -6.73 23.99 -14.48
N VAL A 566 -7.56 23.68 -15.49
CA VAL A 566 -7.30 22.54 -16.39
C VAL A 566 -6.13 22.86 -17.32
N GLN A 567 -5.06 22.06 -17.25
CA GLN A 567 -3.89 22.26 -18.10
C GLN A 567 -3.13 20.94 -18.37
N PRO A 568 -3.01 20.51 -19.64
CA PRO A 568 -3.76 20.98 -20.81
C PRO A 568 -5.20 20.42 -20.82
N LEU A 569 -6.11 21.09 -21.54
CA LEU A 569 -7.39 20.47 -21.89
C LEU A 569 -7.20 19.51 -23.08
N ARG A 570 -7.26 18.20 -22.83
CA ARG A 570 -7.06 17.19 -23.89
C ARG A 570 -8.39 16.80 -24.52
N ILE A 571 -8.59 17.08 -25.81
CA ILE A 571 -9.82 16.76 -26.55
C ILE A 571 -9.50 15.68 -27.59
N ALA A 572 -10.13 14.51 -27.51
CA ALA A 572 -9.84 13.38 -28.40
C ALA A 572 -10.28 13.64 -29.87
N PHE A 573 -9.45 13.22 -30.84
CA PHE A 573 -9.76 13.33 -32.27
C PHE A 573 -9.30 12.09 -33.08
N ASP A 574 -9.83 10.93 -32.69
CA ASP A 574 -9.40 9.63 -33.20
C ASP A 574 -9.88 9.30 -34.62
N ARG A 575 -10.91 9.97 -35.16
CA ARG A 575 -11.49 9.64 -36.47
C ARG A 575 -11.79 10.90 -37.28
N LEU A 576 -11.45 10.89 -38.56
CA LEU A 576 -11.67 12.04 -39.45
C LEU A 576 -13.16 12.41 -39.57
N ARG A 577 -14.07 11.43 -39.53
CA ARG A 577 -15.52 11.69 -39.53
C ARG A 577 -16.02 12.55 -38.37
N ASP A 578 -15.27 12.61 -37.27
CA ASP A 578 -15.61 13.43 -36.11
C ASP A 578 -15.10 14.89 -36.25
N LYS A 579 -14.55 15.27 -37.41
CA LYS A 579 -13.95 16.60 -37.70
C LYS A 579 -14.79 17.77 -37.20
N GLN A 580 -16.07 17.83 -37.60
CA GLN A 580 -16.91 18.98 -37.24
C GLN A 580 -17.18 19.04 -35.74
N THR A 581 -17.30 17.88 -35.10
CA THR A 581 -17.44 17.78 -33.64
C THR A 581 -16.18 18.25 -32.93
N TYR A 582 -15.01 17.83 -33.42
CA TYR A 582 -13.73 18.26 -32.88
C TYR A 582 -13.52 19.78 -33.00
N LEU A 583 -13.69 20.34 -34.19
CA LEU A 583 -13.50 21.78 -34.44
C LEU A 583 -14.43 22.63 -33.57
N ARG A 584 -15.71 22.22 -33.44
CA ARG A 584 -16.66 22.89 -32.54
C ARG A 584 -16.18 22.83 -31.09
N ALA A 585 -15.75 21.66 -30.61
CA ALA A 585 -15.29 21.47 -29.24
C ALA A 585 -14.07 22.34 -28.91
N VAL A 586 -13.07 22.40 -29.80
CA VAL A 586 -11.89 23.26 -29.61
C VAL A 586 -12.27 24.73 -29.59
N ARG A 587 -13.02 25.21 -30.59
CA ARG A 587 -13.41 26.63 -30.65
C ARG A 587 -14.23 27.05 -29.44
N LEU A 588 -15.11 26.19 -28.97
CA LEU A 588 -15.89 26.43 -27.77
C LEU A 588 -14.99 26.46 -26.51
N ALA A 589 -14.02 25.56 -26.39
CA ALA A 589 -13.03 25.62 -25.30
C ALA A 589 -12.23 26.94 -25.32
N VAL A 590 -11.74 27.36 -26.48
CA VAL A 590 -11.04 28.64 -26.62
C VAL A 590 -11.94 29.82 -26.25
N ALA A 591 -13.23 29.80 -26.62
CA ALA A 591 -14.19 30.83 -26.24
C ALA A 591 -14.40 30.92 -24.71
N HIS A 592 -14.24 29.81 -23.99
CA HIS A 592 -14.27 29.75 -22.52
C HIS A 592 -12.91 30.02 -21.85
N GLY A 593 -11.90 30.43 -22.63
CA GLY A 593 -10.61 30.90 -22.12
C GLY A 593 -9.54 29.81 -21.96
N PHE A 594 -9.74 28.61 -22.52
CA PHE A 594 -8.67 27.60 -22.57
C PHE A 594 -7.60 27.99 -23.58
N LYS A 595 -6.36 28.16 -23.09
CA LYS A 595 -5.20 28.56 -23.90
C LYS A 595 -4.27 27.40 -24.28
N ASP A 596 -4.26 26.32 -23.50
CA ASP A 596 -3.41 25.15 -23.72
C ASP A 596 -4.29 23.91 -23.94
N ILE A 597 -4.40 23.52 -25.20
CA ILE A 597 -5.21 22.38 -25.64
C ILE A 597 -4.26 21.29 -26.13
N SER A 598 -4.67 20.04 -25.99
CA SER A 598 -3.99 18.93 -26.67
C SER A 598 -4.99 17.94 -27.25
N ASN A 599 -4.52 17.07 -28.12
CA ASN A 599 -5.33 15.98 -28.65
C ASN A 599 -4.53 14.68 -28.78
N TYR A 600 -5.25 13.59 -28.70
CA TYR A 600 -4.79 12.27 -29.10
C TYR A 600 -5.34 11.95 -30.49
N LEU A 601 -4.47 11.49 -31.39
CA LEU A 601 -4.81 11.15 -32.78
C LEU A 601 -4.47 9.68 -33.02
N LEU A 602 -5.41 8.77 -32.76
CA LEU A 602 -5.23 7.35 -33.06
C LEU A 602 -5.03 7.12 -34.56
N TYR A 603 -4.04 6.33 -34.96
CA TYR A 603 -3.85 5.90 -36.35
C TYR A 603 -3.56 4.41 -36.47
N ASN A 604 -3.77 3.85 -37.67
CA ASN A 604 -3.67 2.44 -38.01
C ASN A 604 -4.72 1.53 -37.31
N PHE A 605 -5.92 2.07 -37.01
CA PHE A 605 -7.03 1.24 -36.51
C PHE A 605 -7.91 0.74 -37.66
N ASP A 606 -8.66 1.65 -38.26
CA ASP A 606 -9.52 1.46 -39.44
C ASP A 606 -9.36 2.60 -40.45
N ASP A 607 -8.29 3.39 -40.30
CA ASP A 607 -7.99 4.60 -41.06
C ASP A 607 -6.78 4.40 -42.01
N SER A 608 -6.68 5.29 -43.00
CA SER A 608 -5.56 5.35 -43.95
C SER A 608 -4.49 6.37 -43.51
N PRO A 609 -3.28 6.33 -44.08
CA PRO A 609 -2.30 7.42 -43.93
C PRO A 609 -2.87 8.79 -44.30
N ARG A 610 -3.79 8.86 -45.27
CA ARG A 610 -4.49 10.09 -45.66
C ARG A 610 -5.37 10.62 -44.55
N ASP A 611 -6.09 9.75 -43.84
CA ASP A 611 -6.94 10.16 -42.72
C ASP A 611 -6.11 10.74 -41.56
N LEU A 612 -4.93 10.19 -41.27
CA LEU A 612 -4.02 10.79 -40.29
C LEU A 612 -3.53 12.17 -40.77
N TYR A 613 -3.08 12.26 -42.02
CA TYR A 613 -2.62 13.52 -42.60
C TYR A 613 -3.67 14.62 -42.52
N GLU A 614 -4.92 14.34 -42.90
CA GLU A 614 -5.99 15.34 -42.84
C GLU A 614 -6.24 15.81 -41.40
N ARG A 615 -6.21 14.91 -40.42
CA ARG A 615 -6.34 15.30 -39.00
C ARG A 615 -5.17 16.15 -38.51
N LEU A 616 -3.94 15.86 -38.97
CA LEU A 616 -2.75 16.66 -38.67
C LEU A 616 -2.86 18.05 -39.31
N ARG A 617 -3.14 18.13 -40.61
CA ARG A 617 -3.30 19.37 -41.37
C ARG A 617 -4.34 20.28 -40.71
N LEU A 618 -5.50 19.74 -40.33
CA LEU A 618 -6.55 20.51 -39.66
C LEU A 618 -6.08 21.15 -38.35
N ASN A 619 -5.26 20.45 -37.57
CA ASN A 619 -4.72 21.01 -36.34
C ASN A 619 -3.62 22.05 -36.59
N ILE A 620 -2.82 21.89 -37.64
CA ILE A 620 -1.82 22.87 -38.05
C ILE A 620 -2.50 24.18 -38.47
N GLU A 621 -3.55 24.07 -39.28
CA GLU A 621 -4.38 25.21 -39.71
C GLU A 621 -5.06 25.88 -38.53
N LEU A 622 -5.58 25.09 -37.59
CA LEU A 622 -6.22 25.62 -36.39
C LEU A 622 -5.21 26.32 -35.46
N ASN A 623 -3.99 25.80 -35.31
CA ASN A 623 -2.93 26.50 -34.59
C ASN A 623 -2.56 27.83 -35.26
N ALA A 624 -2.50 27.88 -36.60
CA ALA A 624 -2.26 29.12 -37.32
C ALA A 624 -3.40 30.14 -37.11
N GLU A 625 -4.66 29.68 -37.17
CA GLU A 625 -5.86 30.49 -36.85
C GLU A 625 -5.77 31.08 -35.43
N LEU A 626 -5.29 30.30 -34.46
CA LEU A 626 -5.25 30.68 -33.05
C LEU A 626 -3.98 31.46 -32.64
N ALA A 627 -2.95 31.50 -33.49
CA ALA A 627 -1.68 32.16 -33.20
C ALA A 627 -1.74 33.69 -33.32
N THR A 628 -2.72 34.24 -34.05
CA THR A 628 -2.84 35.67 -34.29
C THR A 628 -4.09 36.24 -33.63
N ASN A 629 -3.90 37.15 -32.67
CA ASN A 629 -4.93 38.07 -32.22
C ASN A 629 -4.52 39.49 -32.62
N GLY A 630 -5.50 40.40 -32.76
CA GLY A 630 -5.27 41.81 -33.09
C GLY A 630 -4.32 42.55 -32.13
N ASP A 631 -4.06 41.97 -30.96
CA ASP A 631 -3.21 42.53 -29.89
C ASP A 631 -1.83 41.86 -29.76
N GLY A 632 -1.45 40.93 -30.66
CA GLY A 632 -0.11 40.32 -30.69
C GLY A 632 0.14 39.12 -29.76
N GLU A 633 -0.79 38.78 -28.86
CA GLU A 633 -0.71 37.59 -27.99
C GLU A 633 -1.43 36.37 -28.59
N PRO A 634 -0.88 35.14 -28.51
CA PRO A 634 -1.54 33.94 -29.03
C PRO A 634 -2.81 33.61 -28.23
N ARG A 635 -3.91 33.31 -28.94
CA ARG A 635 -5.22 33.01 -28.31
C ARG A 635 -5.20 31.69 -27.55
N ALA A 636 -4.68 30.67 -28.21
CA ALA A 636 -4.55 29.32 -27.72
C ALA A 636 -3.56 28.54 -28.59
N SER A 637 -3.13 27.38 -28.10
CA SER A 637 -2.30 26.45 -28.88
C SER A 637 -2.72 25.01 -28.62
N ILE A 638 -2.45 24.16 -29.61
CA ILE A 638 -2.86 22.76 -29.66
C ILE A 638 -1.64 21.87 -29.84
N ALA A 639 -1.29 21.11 -28.81
CA ALA A 639 -0.31 20.04 -28.91
C ALA A 639 -0.94 18.77 -29.49
N CYS A 640 -0.40 18.26 -30.60
CA CYS A 640 -0.98 17.10 -31.28
C CYS A 640 -0.15 15.85 -31.03
N TYR A 641 -0.80 14.78 -30.52
CA TYR A 641 -0.15 13.52 -30.20
C TYR A 641 -0.69 12.38 -31.08
N PRO A 642 -0.09 12.11 -32.25
CA PRO A 642 -0.29 10.86 -32.97
C PRO A 642 -0.02 9.66 -32.06
N MET A 643 -0.95 8.69 -32.07
CA MET A 643 -0.85 7.46 -31.30
C MET A 643 -1.11 6.26 -32.18
N ARG A 644 -0.10 5.41 -32.33
CA ARG A 644 -0.25 4.16 -33.06
C ARG A 644 -1.21 3.21 -32.33
N PHE A 645 -2.22 2.72 -33.05
CA PHE A 645 -3.13 1.69 -32.56
C PHE A 645 -2.39 0.41 -32.16
N ALA A 646 -2.78 -0.16 -31.02
CA ALA A 646 -2.38 -1.48 -30.58
C ALA A 646 -3.63 -2.36 -30.43
N PRO A 647 -3.70 -3.53 -31.09
CA PRO A 647 -4.82 -4.48 -30.96
C PRO A 647 -5.12 -4.82 -29.50
N VAL A 648 -6.39 -4.95 -29.09
CA VAL A 648 -6.73 -5.23 -27.68
C VAL A 648 -6.72 -6.73 -27.34
N ALA A 649 -7.02 -7.60 -28.31
CA ALA A 649 -7.26 -9.04 -28.09
C ALA A 649 -6.63 -9.93 -29.18
N SER A 650 -5.32 -9.84 -29.36
CA SER A 650 -4.56 -10.74 -30.25
C SER A 650 -3.09 -10.82 -29.84
N THR A 651 -2.36 -11.84 -30.30
CA THR A 651 -0.89 -11.91 -30.12
C THR A 651 -0.17 -10.76 -30.84
N GLU A 652 -0.78 -10.17 -31.87
CA GLU A 652 -0.32 -8.94 -32.54
C GLU A 652 -0.24 -7.73 -31.58
N ASN A 653 -0.97 -7.77 -30.46
CA ASN A 653 -0.95 -6.78 -29.39
C ASN A 653 0.47 -6.57 -28.82
N ARG A 654 1.33 -7.61 -28.83
CA ARG A 654 2.71 -7.52 -28.33
C ARG A 654 3.63 -6.69 -29.23
N GLN A 655 3.38 -6.69 -30.53
CA GLN A 655 4.24 -6.00 -31.51
C GLN A 655 3.71 -4.61 -31.87
N ARG A 656 2.42 -4.34 -31.60
CA ARG A 656 1.68 -3.14 -32.06
C ARG A 656 1.67 -2.99 -33.59
N ASP A 657 2.07 -4.04 -34.29
CA ASP A 657 2.18 -4.10 -35.75
C ASP A 657 0.90 -4.70 -36.33
N ARG A 658 -0.24 -4.00 -36.20
CA ARG A 658 -1.44 -4.39 -36.93
C ARG A 658 -1.24 -4.05 -38.40
N LEU A 659 -1.25 -5.07 -39.25
CA LEU A 659 -1.31 -4.90 -40.71
C LEU A 659 -2.73 -5.21 -41.17
N GLY A 660 -3.36 -4.27 -41.86
CA GLY A 660 -4.65 -4.52 -42.50
C GLY A 660 -4.52 -5.60 -43.59
N LYS A 661 -5.57 -6.39 -43.80
CA LYS A 661 -5.68 -7.33 -44.95
C LYS A 661 -6.03 -6.57 -46.23
N VAL A 662 -5.18 -5.64 -46.63
CA VAL A 662 -5.43 -4.76 -47.77
C VAL A 662 -4.66 -5.29 -48.98
N PRO A 663 -5.29 -5.43 -50.18
CA PRO A 663 -4.58 -5.80 -51.39
C PRO A 663 -3.45 -4.81 -51.69
N ILE A 664 -2.22 -5.34 -51.73
CA ILE A 664 -0.99 -4.60 -52.04
C ILE A 664 -0.80 -4.51 -53.56
N ARG A 665 -1.21 -5.54 -54.31
CA ARG A 665 -1.01 -5.63 -55.76
C ARG A 665 -1.99 -4.73 -56.51
N GLY A 666 -1.46 -3.88 -57.41
CA GLY A 666 -2.26 -2.99 -58.25
C GLY A 666 -2.79 -1.74 -57.55
N ARG A 667 -2.37 -1.49 -56.30
CA ARG A 667 -2.71 -0.27 -55.55
C ARG A 667 -1.96 0.93 -56.11
N ASP A 668 -2.69 2.02 -56.33
CA ASP A 668 -2.09 3.34 -56.57
C ASP A 668 -1.67 3.92 -55.20
N TRP A 669 -0.38 3.78 -54.88
CA TRP A 669 0.15 4.21 -53.59
C TRP A 669 0.16 5.73 -53.40
N LEU A 670 0.09 6.51 -54.47
CA LEU A 670 0.01 7.96 -54.38
C LEU A 670 -1.41 8.41 -54.00
N ARG A 671 -2.43 7.74 -54.55
CA ARG A 671 -3.84 8.09 -54.31
C ARG A 671 -4.42 7.42 -53.07
N ASP A 672 -4.17 6.13 -52.90
CA ASP A 672 -4.78 5.27 -51.87
C ASP A 672 -3.70 4.41 -51.14
N PRO A 673 -2.80 5.02 -50.36
CA PRO A 673 -1.80 4.25 -49.63
C PRO A 673 -2.41 3.48 -48.46
N ALA A 674 -1.84 2.32 -48.15
CA ALA A 674 -2.14 1.55 -46.95
C ALA A 674 -1.02 1.70 -45.91
N TRP A 675 -1.31 1.42 -44.64
CA TRP A 675 -0.30 1.38 -43.60
C TRP A 675 0.70 0.25 -43.84
N THR A 676 1.99 0.58 -43.71
CA THR A 676 3.12 -0.38 -43.73
C THR A 676 3.92 -0.26 -42.43
N PRO A 677 4.71 -1.27 -42.03
CA PRO A 677 5.64 -1.15 -40.91
C PRO A 677 6.56 0.07 -41.01
N LEU A 678 7.00 0.44 -42.22
CA LEU A 678 7.80 1.64 -42.45
C LEU A 678 7.01 2.91 -42.13
N PHE A 679 5.79 3.04 -42.68
CA PHE A 679 4.97 4.23 -42.49
C PHE A 679 4.60 4.46 -41.02
N MET A 680 4.27 3.37 -40.31
CA MET A 680 3.97 3.44 -38.89
C MET A 680 5.20 3.88 -38.07
N ALA A 681 6.39 3.35 -38.40
CA ALA A 681 7.62 3.76 -37.74
C ALA A 681 8.00 5.20 -38.05
N ASN A 682 7.88 5.64 -39.31
CA ASN A 682 8.22 7.01 -39.71
C ASN A 682 7.23 8.04 -39.13
N SER A 683 5.97 7.66 -38.91
CA SER A 683 5.02 8.50 -38.15
C SER A 683 5.48 8.77 -36.72
N GLU A 684 6.01 7.77 -36.02
CA GLU A 684 6.59 7.94 -34.68
C GLU A 684 7.88 8.79 -34.71
N HIS A 685 8.73 8.65 -35.74
CA HIS A 685 9.92 9.48 -35.90
C HIS A 685 9.56 10.96 -36.12
N MET A 686 8.54 11.24 -36.95
CA MET A 686 8.06 12.61 -37.17
C MET A 686 7.55 13.24 -35.88
N LYS A 687 6.78 12.50 -35.08
CA LYS A 687 6.31 12.93 -33.76
C LYS A 687 7.45 13.12 -32.72
N GLY A 688 8.57 12.39 -32.86
CA GLY A 688 9.73 12.53 -31.99
C GLY A 688 10.39 13.92 -32.04
N ALA A 689 10.20 14.68 -33.11
CA ALA A 689 10.82 15.99 -33.32
C ALA A 689 10.43 17.05 -32.28
N ALA A 690 9.27 16.92 -31.63
CA ALA A 690 8.84 17.82 -30.56
C ALA A 690 8.39 17.03 -29.30
N GLY A 691 9.27 16.18 -28.80
CA GLY A 691 9.07 15.51 -27.51
C GLY A 691 7.88 14.55 -27.47
N GLY A 692 7.53 13.95 -28.61
CA GLY A 692 6.37 13.08 -28.71
C GLY A 692 5.08 13.78 -29.17
N SER A 693 5.17 15.03 -29.64
CA SER A 693 4.07 15.78 -30.26
C SER A 693 4.48 16.34 -31.63
N ILE A 694 3.53 16.84 -32.40
CA ILE A 694 3.81 17.67 -33.58
C ILE A 694 4.02 19.13 -33.11
N PRO A 695 4.99 19.88 -33.69
CA PRO A 695 5.20 21.29 -33.35
C PRO A 695 3.91 22.12 -33.39
N ARG A 696 3.78 23.08 -32.47
CA ARG A 696 2.62 23.99 -32.41
C ARG A 696 2.68 25.08 -33.50
N SER A 697 3.88 25.46 -33.91
CA SER A 697 4.13 26.35 -35.04
C SER A 697 3.69 25.70 -36.36
N ALA A 698 2.94 26.43 -37.19
CA ALA A 698 2.55 25.93 -38.50
C ALA A 698 3.74 25.70 -39.42
N SER A 699 4.73 26.60 -39.42
CA SER A 699 5.94 26.50 -40.23
C SER A 699 6.74 25.24 -39.89
N LEU A 700 7.00 25.02 -38.59
CA LEU A 700 7.73 23.83 -38.12
C LEU A 700 6.90 22.55 -38.25
N ALA A 701 5.58 22.62 -38.05
CA ALA A 701 4.72 21.46 -38.21
C ALA A 701 4.68 20.99 -39.67
N TYR A 702 4.46 21.89 -40.63
CA TYR A 702 4.49 21.54 -42.05
C TYR A 702 5.86 21.08 -42.52
N ARG A 703 6.95 21.60 -41.95
CA ARG A 703 8.27 21.02 -42.16
C ARG A 703 8.28 19.54 -41.81
N VAL A 704 7.80 19.17 -40.62
CA VAL A 704 7.82 17.80 -40.11
C VAL A 704 6.89 16.90 -40.92
N VAL A 705 5.62 17.29 -41.11
CA VAL A 705 4.60 16.43 -41.70
C VAL A 705 4.47 16.58 -43.22
N GLY A 706 4.67 17.77 -43.79
CA GLY A 706 4.47 18.10 -45.20
C GLY A 706 3.27 19.03 -45.44
N HIS A 707 3.39 19.96 -46.40
CA HIS A 707 2.36 20.96 -46.72
C HIS A 707 1.15 20.38 -47.45
N ASN A 708 1.33 19.24 -48.12
CA ASN A 708 0.30 18.51 -48.82
C ASN A 708 0.47 17.01 -48.55
N PHE A 709 -0.49 16.21 -49.02
CA PHE A 709 -0.45 14.77 -48.80
C PHE A 709 0.72 14.08 -49.52
N GLU A 710 1.15 14.56 -50.68
CA GLU A 710 2.30 13.98 -51.39
C GLU A 710 3.56 14.11 -50.53
N GLU A 711 3.83 15.30 -49.97
CA GLU A 711 4.96 15.52 -49.06
C GLU A 711 4.89 14.63 -47.82
N PHE A 712 3.70 14.46 -47.25
CA PHE A 712 3.50 13.54 -46.11
C PHE A 712 3.81 12.10 -46.48
N LEU A 713 3.29 11.62 -47.61
CA LEU A 713 3.56 10.28 -48.11
C LEU A 713 5.05 10.07 -48.37
N VAL A 714 5.72 11.06 -48.96
CA VAL A 714 7.17 11.03 -49.18
C VAL A 714 7.94 10.92 -47.85
N ASN A 715 7.54 11.70 -46.83
CA ASN A 715 8.14 11.59 -45.49
C ASN A 715 7.90 10.19 -44.88
N LEU A 716 6.75 9.56 -45.13
CA LEU A 716 6.49 8.18 -44.71
C LEU A 716 7.40 7.16 -45.40
N TYR A 717 7.84 7.43 -46.63
CA TYR A 717 8.86 6.63 -47.31
C TYR A 717 10.30 7.00 -46.93
N ALA A 718 10.59 8.05 -46.17
CA ALA A 718 11.99 8.45 -45.99
C ALA A 718 12.82 7.43 -45.18
N PRO A 719 14.11 7.22 -45.52
CA PRO A 719 15.05 6.53 -44.63
C PRO A 719 15.09 7.23 -43.27
N LYS A 720 15.19 6.46 -42.18
CA LYS A 720 15.23 6.99 -40.81
C LYS A 720 16.37 7.99 -40.59
N GLU A 721 17.51 7.78 -41.24
CA GLU A 721 18.66 8.69 -41.24
C GLU A 721 18.24 10.11 -41.66
N LEU A 722 17.50 10.23 -42.77
CA LEU A 722 17.08 11.53 -43.30
C LEU A 722 16.07 12.21 -42.37
N LEU A 723 15.16 11.46 -41.75
CA LEU A 723 14.18 12.00 -40.80
C LEU A 723 14.81 12.44 -39.48
N ARG A 724 15.74 11.65 -38.92
CA ARG A 724 16.42 11.96 -37.64
C ARG A 724 17.41 13.11 -37.77
N HIS A 725 18.09 13.19 -38.91
CA HIS A 725 19.14 14.19 -39.16
C HIS A 725 18.69 15.25 -40.18
N ARG A 726 17.41 15.63 -40.15
CA ARG A 726 16.83 16.63 -41.08
C ARG A 726 17.65 17.91 -41.22
N ASN A 727 18.16 18.47 -40.11
CA ASN A 727 18.99 19.68 -40.15
C ASN A 727 20.28 19.51 -40.98
N ARG A 728 20.83 18.30 -41.07
CA ARG A 728 22.02 17.98 -41.89
C ARG A 728 21.67 17.85 -43.37
N HIS A 729 20.45 17.43 -43.70
CA HIS A 729 20.09 16.99 -45.04
C HIS A 729 19.14 17.92 -45.78
N GLU A 730 18.40 18.80 -45.09
CA GLU A 730 17.48 19.76 -45.71
C GLU A 730 18.18 21.09 -46.04
N ARG A 731 18.15 21.49 -47.32
CA ARG A 731 18.66 22.79 -47.78
C ARG A 731 17.83 23.94 -47.21
N ARG A 732 16.50 23.77 -47.18
CA ARG A 732 15.59 24.79 -46.66
C ARG A 732 15.79 24.98 -45.17
N VAL A 733 15.97 26.23 -44.75
CA VAL A 733 15.94 26.67 -43.35
C VAL A 733 14.62 27.40 -43.13
N TYR A 734 13.80 26.93 -42.18
CA TYR A 734 12.51 27.53 -41.91
C TYR A 734 12.67 28.74 -40.94
N PRO A 735 11.85 29.79 -41.06
CA PRO A 735 12.03 31.04 -40.31
C PRO A 735 12.08 30.89 -38.77
N GLU A 736 11.40 29.89 -38.23
CA GLU A 736 11.28 29.66 -36.78
C GLU A 736 12.28 28.62 -36.26
N GLU A 737 13.22 28.17 -37.11
CA GLU A 737 14.33 27.32 -36.68
C GLU A 737 15.45 28.16 -36.03
N PRO A 738 16.20 27.58 -35.07
CA PRO A 738 17.49 28.13 -34.69
C PRO A 738 18.39 28.29 -35.92
N HIS A 739 19.21 29.36 -35.91
CA HIS A 739 20.12 29.62 -37.01
C HIS A 739 21.02 28.41 -37.29
N ARG A 740 21.04 27.96 -38.54
CA ARG A 740 21.89 26.86 -39.02
C ARG A 740 22.23 27.06 -40.50
N PRO A 741 23.37 26.52 -40.98
CA PRO A 741 23.63 26.48 -42.41
C PRO A 741 22.63 25.56 -43.14
N PRO A 742 22.39 25.79 -44.44
CA PRO A 742 21.70 24.83 -45.30
C PRO A 742 22.36 23.45 -45.26
N GLY A 743 21.54 22.40 -45.25
CA GLY A 743 22.01 21.01 -45.32
C GLY A 743 22.44 20.58 -46.72
N THR A 744 22.80 19.30 -46.87
CA THR A 744 23.34 18.75 -48.13
C THR A 744 22.35 18.77 -49.31
N GLY A 745 21.04 18.76 -49.03
CA GLY A 745 20.00 18.61 -50.06
C GLY A 745 19.56 17.17 -50.30
N LEU A 746 20.12 16.22 -49.55
CA LEU A 746 19.84 14.80 -49.73
C LEU A 746 18.37 14.47 -49.44
N MET A 747 17.70 15.24 -48.57
CA MET A 747 16.26 15.07 -48.33
C MET A 747 15.42 15.52 -49.54
N GLU A 748 15.78 16.63 -50.17
CA GLU A 748 15.14 17.13 -51.38
C GLU A 748 15.35 16.17 -52.57
N GLU A 749 16.57 15.67 -52.75
CA GLU A 749 16.88 14.65 -53.77
C GLU A 749 16.07 13.36 -53.55
N PHE A 750 15.96 12.90 -52.30
CA PHE A 750 15.12 11.76 -51.97
C PHE A 750 13.65 12.01 -52.31
N ARG A 751 13.14 13.21 -51.98
CA ARG A 751 11.75 13.59 -52.25
C ARG A 751 11.42 13.52 -53.73
N GLU A 752 12.30 14.06 -54.58
CA GLU A 752 12.16 14.00 -56.03
C GLU A 752 12.16 12.56 -56.55
N PHE A 753 13.11 11.75 -56.09
CA PHE A 753 13.24 10.34 -56.46
C PHE A 753 11.96 9.53 -56.16
N ILE A 754 11.53 9.52 -54.90
CA ILE A 754 10.41 8.66 -54.50
C ILE A 754 9.08 9.16 -55.08
N LEU A 755 8.91 10.48 -55.23
CA LEU A 755 7.71 11.04 -55.87
C LEU A 755 7.66 10.68 -57.35
N GLY A 756 8.81 10.68 -58.05
CA GLY A 756 8.93 10.18 -59.42
C GLY A 756 8.51 8.71 -59.54
N LEU A 757 8.95 7.86 -58.61
CA LEU A 757 8.53 6.45 -58.56
C LEU A 757 7.03 6.29 -58.25
N LEU A 758 6.50 7.04 -57.28
CA LEU A 758 5.09 7.02 -56.91
C LEU A 758 4.16 7.46 -58.04
N ARG A 759 4.60 8.38 -58.92
CA ARG A 759 3.82 8.79 -60.10
C ARG A 759 3.82 7.73 -61.21
N LYS A 760 4.92 7.00 -61.37
CA LYS A 760 5.08 5.97 -62.42
C LYS A 760 4.44 4.62 -62.04
N GLN A 761 4.48 4.23 -60.76
CA GLN A 761 3.98 2.94 -60.26
C GLN A 761 4.53 1.70 -61.02
N ASP A 762 5.71 1.86 -61.62
CA ASP A 762 6.35 0.89 -62.51
C ASP A 762 7.11 -0.22 -61.75
N ARG A 763 7.89 -1.04 -62.48
CA ARG A 763 8.68 -2.12 -61.86
C ARG A 763 9.71 -1.59 -60.86
N ARG A 764 10.30 -0.40 -61.09
CA ARG A 764 11.28 0.21 -60.18
C ARG A 764 10.61 0.57 -58.86
N PHE A 765 9.43 1.21 -58.92
CA PHE A 765 8.64 1.50 -57.73
C PHE A 765 8.29 0.23 -56.95
N ARG A 766 7.80 -0.81 -57.64
CA ARG A 766 7.40 -2.07 -56.97
C ARG A 766 8.57 -2.73 -56.25
N ALA A 767 9.75 -2.76 -56.87
CA ALA A 767 10.96 -3.29 -56.25
C ALA A 767 11.38 -2.48 -55.01
N PHE A 768 11.45 -1.15 -55.15
CA PHE A 768 11.79 -0.27 -54.03
C PHE A 768 10.78 -0.39 -52.87
N HIS A 769 9.48 -0.32 -53.17
CA HIS A 769 8.41 -0.42 -52.19
C HIS A 769 8.44 -1.78 -51.46
N ALA A 770 8.64 -2.89 -52.17
CA ALA A 770 8.74 -4.21 -51.55
C ALA A 770 9.95 -4.32 -50.60
N ALA A 771 11.06 -3.68 -50.94
CA ALA A 771 12.26 -3.68 -50.11
C ALA A 771 12.08 -2.92 -48.78
N VAL A 772 11.46 -1.73 -48.83
CA VAL A 772 11.45 -0.80 -47.70
C VAL A 772 10.22 -0.93 -46.80
N SER A 773 9.06 -1.26 -47.37
CA SER A 773 7.78 -1.26 -46.64
C SER A 773 7.73 -2.20 -45.44
N PRO A 774 8.34 -3.41 -45.47
CA PRO A 774 8.43 -4.27 -44.30
C PRO A 774 9.25 -3.68 -43.14
N ASN A 775 10.03 -2.62 -43.38
CA ASN A 775 10.94 -1.98 -42.40
C ASN A 775 11.94 -2.98 -41.79
N LYS A 776 12.45 -3.91 -42.61
CA LYS A 776 13.42 -4.95 -42.23
C LYS A 776 14.69 -4.81 -43.06
N VAL A 777 15.83 -4.80 -42.39
CA VAL A 777 17.16 -4.75 -43.03
C VAL A 777 17.35 -5.91 -44.00
N ASP A 778 16.84 -7.09 -43.66
CA ASP A 778 17.00 -8.28 -44.50
C ASP A 778 16.24 -8.18 -45.82
N ALA A 779 15.05 -7.56 -45.84
CA ALA A 779 14.29 -7.33 -47.08
C ALA A 779 15.03 -6.37 -48.03
N VAL A 780 15.69 -5.36 -47.48
CA VAL A 780 16.54 -4.43 -48.24
C VAL A 780 17.75 -5.17 -48.81
N ARG A 781 18.44 -5.98 -47.99
CA ARG A 781 19.60 -6.78 -48.43
C ARG A 781 19.26 -7.79 -49.51
N GLU A 782 18.11 -8.45 -49.39
CA GLU A 782 17.62 -9.39 -50.39
C GLU A 782 17.38 -8.70 -51.73
N THR A 783 16.71 -7.54 -51.72
CA THR A 783 16.47 -6.76 -52.94
C THR A 783 17.77 -6.28 -53.59
N LEU A 784 18.79 -5.93 -52.79
CA LEU A 784 20.10 -5.49 -53.29
C LEU A 784 20.92 -6.60 -53.97
N ARG A 785 20.58 -7.89 -53.77
CA ARG A 785 21.21 -9.03 -54.45
C ARG A 785 20.66 -9.25 -55.85
N GLU A 786 19.46 -8.75 -56.13
CA GLU A 786 18.84 -8.81 -57.45
C GLU A 786 19.37 -7.69 -58.38
N PRO A 787 19.21 -7.82 -59.71
CA PRO A 787 19.50 -6.74 -60.65
C PRO A 787 18.52 -5.57 -60.44
N VAL A 788 18.96 -4.57 -59.67
CA VAL A 788 18.25 -3.31 -59.44
C VAL A 788 19.01 -2.14 -60.05
N ASP A 789 18.26 -1.15 -60.52
CA ASP A 789 18.74 0.12 -61.04
C ASP A 789 19.65 0.86 -60.02
N ASP A 790 20.72 1.51 -60.50
CA ASP A 790 21.76 2.09 -59.65
C ASP A 790 21.24 3.21 -58.73
N GLU A 791 20.30 4.03 -59.22
CA GLU A 791 19.67 5.07 -58.41
C GLU A 791 18.85 4.44 -57.27
N VAL A 792 18.07 3.39 -57.57
CA VAL A 792 17.33 2.62 -56.55
C VAL A 792 18.29 1.98 -55.54
N ARG A 793 19.40 1.39 -56.00
CA ARG A 793 20.44 0.79 -55.16
C ARG A 793 20.99 1.79 -54.14
N ASN A 794 21.41 2.97 -54.60
CA ASN A 794 21.98 4.02 -53.75
C ASN A 794 21.01 4.44 -52.63
N TRP A 795 19.71 4.56 -52.94
CA TRP A 795 18.71 4.89 -51.92
C TRP A 795 18.46 3.76 -50.93
N LEU A 796 18.43 2.50 -51.39
CA LEU A 796 18.25 1.35 -50.52
C LEU A 796 19.40 1.21 -49.51
N GLU A 797 20.63 1.57 -49.85
CA GLU A 797 21.77 1.54 -48.93
C GLU A 797 21.59 2.46 -47.71
N LEU A 798 20.87 3.58 -47.85
CA LEU A 798 20.57 4.45 -46.70
C LEU A 798 19.65 3.79 -45.67
N TYR A 799 18.85 2.80 -46.06
CA TYR A 799 18.01 2.04 -45.11
C TYR A 799 18.78 1.01 -44.30
N LEU A 800 20.03 0.72 -44.68
CA LEU A 800 20.92 -0.15 -43.91
C LEU A 800 21.60 0.60 -42.75
N LYS A 801 21.57 1.94 -42.76
CA LYS A 801 22.10 2.80 -41.68
C LYS A 801 21.13 2.79 -40.48
N ARG A 802 21.65 2.69 -39.25
CA ARG A 802 20.87 2.49 -38.01
C ARG A 802 20.49 3.78 -37.30
#